data_AF-A0A2K9NEU6-F1
#
_entry.id   AF-A0A2K9NEU6-F1
#
_cell.length_a   1.000
_cell.length_b   1.000
_cell.length_c   1.000
_cell.angle_alpha   90.00
_cell.angle_beta   90.00
_cell.angle_gamma   90.00
#
_symmetry.space_group_name_H-M   'P 1'
#
loop_
_entity.id
_entity.type
_entity.pdbx_description
1 polymer ?
#
loop_
_entity_poly.entity_id
_entity_poly.type
_entity_poly.pdbx_seq_one_letter_code
_entity_poly.pdbx_strand_id
1 'polypeptide(L)'
;MCGIAGFLSNLTWHRDNDVSWIALLADALRDAGIGHLAGIDAVLDQLHARFDDLMAFATHLALVERADLRDRLTQAASRVEGLEAELKASPIARDPAAERTAERLRDYGWQLRNEVLANIDRTLSLIGGVPTPARAQHFTAWSIEQVLENLDRLEVRGRDSAGVAVQLRLPGPVSDGQMADWRRLAASTGRDRFDADGAVTIHALPDGGATARFTYKVAQLIGQLGDNGATLRAKVRADALLWSIALQADQVAILAHTRWASHGAINLPNCHPQSGWLAGDNAPTLVPDADTMCVLNGDIDNYRGLKDGLVRGAGHEVPAQVTTDAKIIPVAFRLTPGNNTPDRFLSALRQFEGSVAIGLLHPTEPQRLYFGQKGSGQSLFLAQVRDGLIIASENYGLAPRARASIAMAKVEKGGLQVTLSTLDGEPAITARTIDDGVDTELKPETIEIFSRDIFRGDFAHFFEKEVHESATSVRKTLVGRYTRQGRAASFDLGPDGIWAGLRRRLADPAKPAIRRIFVTGQGTAAIAGMGVAHLLRQALPGTSIHVEAAKASELSSDLDGVRLDDAIVIAISQSGTTTDTNRTVDLARASGAWIHAIVNRRNSPLVRKSDSHLFTSDGRDIEMAVASTKAFYSQVAAGKLTALCIADTLGTLSLTQIHDELVALEGLPSRIQEVLDEEDLIAACAERYAPQNRYWAVVGNGPNKIAAEEIRIKLSELCYKSIPVDFTEDKKHIDLSTEPLTLVIANDLPPLLAQDTAKEVAIFKAHAGKPLVVAAKGETCFDAYAEAVIRVPSAGAGLDFVLATVVGHLWGFHAARAIDRRSQGFRALGVAIEQALVESDRPLAPIIDAIAVELRRVADGEQDAALPPRAVAQLAALSVSLATADASNRTALLSGGVELMRKLFEETSRPVDTIRHQAKTVTVGISRPAREVAPTILTALTSLGVSHEALAEADRQTLIAFSSVLTNVAGGILYGLKGEGKDGVPVLAATTRIGVSEGKASGYDGGRAATGSKRRALRLGRIIFSAGNKADENLVLIPFFAGADWRVAGLAMLHTDLMEQASLQQKTALLKELQLYEDLFDAYHDAVHGEDRDFAAFIARVSPRDLLFRSPAELVRG
;
A
#
# COMPACT_ATOMS: atom_id res chain seq x y z
N MET A 1 7.26 5.75 -0.25
CA MET A 1 7.21 4.33 -0.69
C MET A 1 8.08 4.21 -1.93
N CYS A 2 8.05 3.10 -2.68
CA CYS A 2 8.41 3.24 -4.09
C CYS A 2 7.36 4.13 -4.77
N GLY A 3 7.79 5.08 -5.58
CA GLY A 3 6.91 6.02 -6.26
C GLY A 3 7.24 6.07 -7.74
N ILE A 4 6.25 5.90 -8.61
CA ILE A 4 6.37 6.18 -10.04
C ILE A 4 5.71 7.53 -10.31
N ALA A 5 6.38 8.42 -11.03
CA ALA A 5 5.82 9.66 -11.53
C ALA A 5 6.18 9.84 -13.01
N GLY A 6 5.31 10.46 -13.79
CA GLY A 6 5.59 10.70 -15.21
C GLY A 6 4.75 11.80 -15.82
N PHE A 7 5.21 12.29 -16.97
CA PHE A 7 4.52 13.32 -17.76
C PHE A 7 4.77 13.07 -19.25
N LEU A 8 3.75 13.22 -20.08
CA LEU A 8 3.83 13.16 -21.53
C LEU A 8 3.11 14.38 -22.10
N SER A 9 3.87 15.30 -22.69
CA SER A 9 3.29 16.53 -23.23
C SER A 9 2.51 16.28 -24.53
N ASN A 10 1.47 17.09 -24.74
CA ASN A 10 0.86 17.29 -26.06
C ASN A 10 1.49 18.52 -26.75
N LEU A 11 0.82 19.11 -27.74
CA LEU A 11 1.27 20.31 -28.45
C LEU A 11 0.50 21.58 -28.06
N THR A 12 -0.42 21.53 -27.10
CA THR A 12 -1.25 22.69 -26.75
C THR A 12 -0.45 23.79 -26.04
N TRP A 13 0.66 23.44 -25.38
CA TRP A 13 1.55 24.36 -24.69
C TRP A 13 2.22 25.39 -25.61
N HIS A 14 2.20 25.19 -26.93
CA HIS A 14 2.61 26.21 -27.92
C HIS A 14 1.62 27.36 -28.07
N ARG A 15 0.37 27.18 -27.63
CA ARG A 15 -0.70 28.18 -27.73
C ARG A 15 -0.72 29.07 -26.50
N ASP A 16 -1.08 30.33 -26.68
CA ASP A 16 -1.43 31.19 -25.57
C ASP A 16 -2.86 30.89 -25.10
N ASN A 17 -3.11 31.03 -23.80
CA ASN A 17 -4.45 30.89 -23.21
C ASN A 17 -5.00 32.27 -22.85
N ASP A 18 -6.32 32.40 -22.89
CA ASP A 18 -7.01 33.56 -22.31
C ASP A 18 -6.85 33.54 -20.78
N VAL A 19 -6.13 34.51 -20.24
CA VAL A 19 -5.90 34.70 -18.80
C VAL A 19 -6.71 35.87 -18.23
N SER A 20 -7.61 36.47 -19.01
CA SER A 20 -8.44 37.61 -18.56
C SER A 20 -9.37 37.25 -17.40
N TRP A 21 -9.79 35.98 -17.31
CA TRP A 21 -10.63 35.46 -16.23
C TRP A 21 -9.95 35.53 -14.85
N ILE A 22 -8.62 35.55 -14.77
CA ILE A 22 -7.89 35.69 -13.50
C ILE A 22 -8.19 37.04 -12.85
N ALA A 23 -8.27 38.11 -13.65
CA ALA A 23 -8.62 39.44 -13.15
C ALA A 23 -10.06 39.46 -12.62
N LEU A 24 -11.01 38.85 -13.35
CA LEU A 24 -12.41 38.73 -12.94
C LEU A 24 -12.56 37.90 -11.66
N LEU A 25 -11.82 36.80 -11.54
CA LEU A 25 -11.79 35.98 -10.33
C LEU A 25 -11.27 36.77 -9.13
N ALA A 26 -10.16 37.50 -9.30
CA ALA A 26 -9.59 38.33 -8.24
C ALA A 26 -10.56 39.42 -7.78
N ASP A 27 -11.27 40.06 -8.71
CA ASP A 27 -12.31 41.04 -8.40
C ASP A 27 -13.48 40.40 -7.65
N ALA A 28 -13.97 39.23 -8.09
CA ALA A 28 -15.05 38.49 -7.43
C ALA A 28 -14.68 38.04 -6.00
N LEU A 29 -13.45 37.58 -5.79
CA LEU A 29 -12.96 37.18 -4.46
C LEU A 29 -12.81 38.39 -3.52
N ARG A 30 -12.36 39.54 -4.04
CA ARG A 30 -12.28 40.79 -3.28
C ARG A 30 -13.66 41.21 -2.77
N ASP A 31 -14.68 41.09 -3.61
CA ASP A 31 -16.04 41.55 -3.31
C ASP A 31 -16.83 40.52 -2.46
N ALA A 32 -16.34 39.28 -2.34
CA ALA A 32 -16.93 38.25 -1.50
C ALA A 32 -16.78 38.56 0.01
N GLY A 33 -17.76 38.15 0.81
CA GLY A 33 -17.77 38.38 2.26
C GLY A 33 -18.52 37.29 3.04
N ILE A 34 -18.10 37.05 4.29
CA ILE A 34 -18.61 35.96 5.14
C ILE A 34 -20.11 36.08 5.48
N GLY A 35 -20.73 37.24 5.24
CA GLY A 35 -22.18 37.42 5.38
C GLY A 35 -23.02 36.68 4.33
N HIS A 36 -22.39 36.17 3.26
CA HIS A 36 -23.06 35.44 2.18
C HIS A 36 -22.22 34.23 1.74
N LEU A 37 -22.28 33.12 2.49
CA LEU A 37 -21.50 31.91 2.23
C LEU A 37 -21.72 31.35 0.81
N ALA A 38 -22.96 31.34 0.32
CA ALA A 38 -23.28 30.89 -1.03
C ALA A 38 -22.58 31.72 -2.13
N GLY A 39 -22.35 33.01 -1.88
CA GLY A 39 -21.58 33.87 -2.76
C GLY A 39 -20.10 33.49 -2.82
N ILE A 40 -19.50 33.15 -1.66
CA ILE A 40 -18.14 32.61 -1.60
C ILE A 40 -18.06 31.30 -2.37
N ASP A 41 -18.97 30.37 -2.06
CA ASP A 41 -19.02 29.05 -2.69
C ASP A 41 -19.15 29.13 -4.21
N ALA A 42 -19.95 30.06 -4.74
CA ALA A 42 -20.10 30.28 -6.18
C ALA A 42 -18.80 30.75 -6.85
N VAL A 43 -18.00 31.60 -6.17
CA VAL A 43 -16.69 32.04 -6.71
C VAL A 43 -15.69 30.88 -6.67
N LEU A 44 -15.72 30.05 -5.63
CA LEU A 44 -14.89 28.84 -5.54
C LEU A 44 -15.31 27.78 -6.58
N ASP A 45 -16.59 27.70 -6.94
CA ASP A 45 -17.08 26.85 -8.04
C ASP A 45 -16.53 27.32 -9.39
N GLN A 46 -16.45 28.64 -9.62
CA GLN A 46 -15.82 29.18 -10.84
C GLN A 46 -14.33 28.85 -10.91
N LEU A 47 -13.63 28.96 -9.79
CA LEU A 47 -12.22 28.54 -9.69
C LEU A 47 -12.07 27.04 -9.95
N HIS A 48 -12.95 26.20 -9.40
CA HIS A 48 -12.98 24.76 -9.66
C HIS A 48 -13.16 24.45 -11.16
N ALA A 49 -14.14 25.11 -11.80
CA ALA A 49 -14.44 24.91 -13.21
C ALA A 49 -13.29 25.36 -14.14
N ARG A 50 -12.41 26.24 -13.67
CA ARG A 50 -11.21 26.73 -14.36
C ARG A 50 -9.92 26.06 -13.89
N PHE A 51 -10.01 24.96 -13.13
CA PHE A 51 -8.83 24.29 -12.58
C PHE A 51 -7.79 23.93 -13.66
N ASP A 52 -8.20 23.32 -14.77
CA ASP A 52 -7.26 22.94 -15.83
C ASP A 52 -6.64 24.15 -16.53
N ASP A 53 -7.40 25.24 -16.68
CA ASP A 53 -6.91 26.50 -17.24
C ASP A 53 -5.91 27.18 -16.27
N LEU A 54 -6.17 27.14 -14.95
CA LEU A 54 -5.28 27.66 -13.90
C LEU A 54 -3.94 26.92 -13.86
N MET A 55 -4.00 25.59 -13.96
CA MET A 55 -2.81 24.74 -13.85
C MET A 55 -2.03 24.61 -15.16
N ALA A 56 -2.51 25.16 -16.27
CA ALA A 56 -1.87 25.09 -17.58
C ALA A 56 -0.54 25.86 -17.66
N PHE A 57 0.38 25.39 -18.51
CA PHE A 57 1.65 26.04 -18.77
C PHE A 57 1.50 27.48 -19.27
N ALA A 58 0.55 27.74 -20.17
CA ALA A 58 0.33 29.09 -20.69
C ALA A 58 -0.03 30.10 -19.58
N THR A 59 -0.80 29.66 -18.58
CA THR A 59 -1.12 30.49 -17.40
C THR A 59 0.12 30.72 -16.53
N HIS A 60 0.92 29.67 -16.31
CA HIS A 60 2.19 29.79 -15.61
C HIS A 60 3.14 30.80 -16.30
N LEU A 61 3.31 30.69 -17.62
CA LEU A 61 4.17 31.59 -18.38
C LEU A 61 3.67 33.03 -18.35
N ALA A 62 2.35 33.24 -18.49
CA ALA A 62 1.76 34.57 -18.37
C ALA A 62 2.04 35.21 -17.00
N LEU A 63 1.99 34.43 -15.91
CA LEU A 63 2.31 34.91 -14.56
C LEU A 63 3.81 35.21 -14.36
N VAL A 64 4.70 34.53 -15.10
CA VAL A 64 6.14 34.84 -15.13
C VAL A 64 6.40 36.16 -15.85
N GLU A 65 5.74 36.37 -16.99
CA GLU A 65 5.97 37.54 -17.86
C GLU A 65 5.25 38.80 -17.39
N ARG A 66 4.10 38.65 -16.69
CA ARG A 66 3.23 39.75 -16.28
C ARG A 66 3.14 39.89 -14.77
N ALA A 67 3.95 40.79 -14.22
CA ALA A 67 3.96 41.12 -12.80
C ALA A 67 2.59 41.60 -12.29
N ASP A 68 1.84 42.38 -13.09
CA ASP A 68 0.49 42.87 -12.73
C ASP A 68 -0.51 41.73 -12.49
N LEU A 69 -0.44 40.69 -13.31
CA LEU A 69 -1.31 39.51 -13.20
C LEU A 69 -0.94 38.67 -11.98
N ARG A 70 0.37 38.49 -11.75
CA ARG A 70 0.90 37.78 -10.58
C ARG A 70 0.52 38.48 -9.28
N ASP A 71 0.60 39.80 -9.23
CA ASP A 71 0.22 40.59 -8.05
C ASP A 71 -1.28 40.48 -7.76
N ARG A 72 -2.13 40.53 -8.81
CA ARG A 72 -3.58 40.29 -8.66
C ARG A 72 -3.89 38.91 -8.09
N LEU A 73 -3.23 37.86 -8.59
CA LEU A 73 -3.44 36.50 -8.10
C LEU A 73 -2.95 36.34 -6.64
N THR A 74 -1.86 37.02 -6.28
CA THR A 74 -1.33 37.06 -4.91
C THR A 74 -2.31 37.73 -3.94
N GLN A 75 -2.94 38.82 -4.37
CA GLN A 75 -4.01 39.49 -3.61
C GLN A 75 -5.24 38.58 -3.46
N ALA A 76 -5.64 37.89 -4.54
CA ALA A 76 -6.74 36.93 -4.50
C ALA A 76 -6.48 35.78 -3.51
N ALA A 77 -5.28 35.18 -3.54
CA ALA A 77 -4.87 34.15 -2.58
C ALA A 77 -4.94 34.67 -1.12
N SER A 78 -4.42 35.88 -0.88
CA SER A 78 -4.46 36.52 0.44
C SER A 78 -5.89 36.82 0.90
N ARG A 79 -6.80 37.17 -0.03
CA ARG A 79 -8.22 37.39 0.28
C ARG A 79 -8.92 36.08 0.65
N VAL A 80 -8.66 34.99 -0.05
CA VAL A 80 -9.21 33.66 0.27
C VAL A 80 -8.82 33.23 1.69
N GLU A 81 -7.55 33.41 2.07
CA GLU A 81 -7.08 33.13 3.43
C GLU A 81 -7.69 34.07 4.47
N GLY A 82 -7.87 35.36 4.12
CA GLY A 82 -8.58 36.32 4.96
C GLY A 82 -10.04 35.90 5.22
N LEU A 83 -10.76 35.48 4.18
CA LEU A 83 -12.12 34.95 4.30
C LEU A 83 -12.19 33.70 5.18
N GLU A 84 -11.21 32.80 5.06
CA GLU A 84 -11.14 31.61 5.93
C GLU A 84 -10.96 32.01 7.39
N ALA A 85 -10.04 32.93 7.68
CA ALA A 85 -9.77 33.43 9.02
C ALA A 85 -10.98 34.16 9.62
N GLU A 86 -11.62 35.03 8.84
CA GLU A 86 -12.87 35.73 9.21
C GLU A 86 -13.98 34.73 9.55
N LEU A 87 -14.15 33.68 8.73
CA LEU A 87 -15.20 32.68 8.93
C LEU A 87 -14.95 31.83 10.18
N LYS A 88 -13.69 31.43 10.43
CA LYS A 88 -13.29 30.71 11.66
C LYS A 88 -13.49 31.52 12.94
N ALA A 89 -13.32 32.84 12.87
CA ALA A 89 -13.53 33.73 14.00
C ALA A 89 -15.01 34.11 14.20
N SER A 90 -15.88 33.77 13.26
CA SER A 90 -17.29 34.16 13.30
C SER A 90 -18.13 33.33 14.30
N PRO A 91 -19.28 33.86 14.78
CA PRO A 91 -20.19 33.10 15.64
C PRO A 91 -20.76 31.83 14.99
N ILE A 92 -20.81 31.80 13.65
CA ILE A 92 -21.31 30.67 12.86
C ILE A 92 -20.20 29.68 12.50
N ALA A 93 -18.98 29.83 13.01
CA ALA A 93 -17.83 28.97 12.66
C ALA A 93 -18.08 27.47 12.88
N ARG A 94 -19.04 27.12 13.74
CA ARG A 94 -19.45 25.74 14.04
C ARG A 94 -20.68 25.26 13.27
N ASP A 95 -21.24 26.11 12.40
CA ASP A 95 -22.32 25.71 11.51
C ASP A 95 -21.74 24.78 10.42
N PRO A 96 -22.37 23.63 10.13
CA PRO A 96 -21.86 22.69 9.13
C PRO A 96 -21.66 23.30 7.73
N ALA A 97 -22.44 24.31 7.33
CA ALA A 97 -22.24 24.99 6.06
C ALA A 97 -21.01 25.91 6.10
N ALA A 98 -20.83 26.67 7.20
CA ALA A 98 -19.65 27.50 7.40
C ALA A 98 -18.36 26.67 7.44
N GLU A 99 -18.36 25.52 8.11
CA GLU A 99 -17.20 24.62 8.14
C GLU A 99 -16.85 24.09 6.74
N ARG A 100 -17.85 23.71 5.93
CA ARG A 100 -17.63 23.31 4.53
C ARG A 100 -17.03 24.45 3.70
N THR A 101 -17.59 25.65 3.77
CA THR A 101 -17.05 26.82 3.04
C THR A 101 -15.64 27.15 3.51
N ALA A 102 -15.34 27.06 4.81
CA ALA A 102 -13.99 27.28 5.36
C ALA A 102 -12.98 26.23 4.86
N GLU A 103 -13.37 24.97 4.76
CA GLU A 103 -12.53 23.91 4.19
C GLU A 103 -12.21 24.20 2.71
N ARG A 104 -13.21 24.59 1.93
CA ARG A 104 -13.02 24.96 0.51
C ARG A 104 -12.11 26.18 0.36
N LEU A 105 -12.31 27.22 1.18
CA LEU A 105 -11.43 28.40 1.19
C LEU A 105 -9.98 27.99 1.48
N ARG A 106 -9.75 27.10 2.46
CA ARG A 106 -8.41 26.59 2.76
C ARG A 106 -7.79 25.84 1.57
N ASP A 107 -8.59 24.99 0.92
CA ASP A 107 -8.17 24.19 -0.23
C ASP A 107 -7.76 25.05 -1.43
N TYR A 108 -8.59 26.02 -1.79
CA TYR A 108 -8.32 26.92 -2.91
C TYR A 108 -7.27 27.98 -2.57
N GLY A 109 -7.20 28.44 -1.32
CA GLY A 109 -6.11 29.30 -0.85
C GLY A 109 -4.76 28.59 -0.97
N TRP A 110 -4.71 27.33 -0.55
CA TRP A 110 -3.52 26.48 -0.71
C TRP A 110 -3.13 26.32 -2.17
N GLN A 111 -4.09 26.02 -3.05
CA GLN A 111 -3.85 25.89 -4.49
C GLN A 111 -3.21 27.15 -5.07
N LEU A 112 -3.85 28.30 -4.85
CA LEU A 112 -3.36 29.57 -5.40
C LEU A 112 -1.94 29.89 -4.88
N ARG A 113 -1.70 29.73 -3.58
CA ARG A 113 -0.42 30.10 -2.96
C ARG A 113 0.70 29.09 -3.25
N ASN A 114 0.45 27.79 -3.07
CA ASN A 114 1.49 26.77 -3.05
C ASN A 114 1.64 26.00 -4.37
N GLU A 115 0.54 25.77 -5.08
CA GLU A 115 0.52 24.98 -6.32
C GLU A 115 0.69 25.87 -7.57
N VAL A 116 0.24 27.12 -7.51
CA VAL A 116 0.36 28.10 -8.61
C VAL A 116 1.49 29.09 -8.36
N LEU A 117 1.39 29.95 -7.34
CA LEU A 117 2.35 31.05 -7.13
C LEU A 117 3.74 30.54 -6.74
N ALA A 118 3.86 29.72 -5.70
CA ALA A 118 5.16 29.17 -5.29
C ALA A 118 5.80 28.24 -6.33
N ASN A 119 5.01 27.67 -7.24
CA ASN A 119 5.53 26.87 -8.35
C ASN A 119 6.31 27.72 -9.36
N ILE A 120 5.97 29.01 -9.50
CA ILE A 120 6.72 29.95 -10.35
C ILE A 120 8.18 29.98 -9.91
N ASP A 121 8.42 30.20 -8.63
CA ASP A 121 9.77 30.29 -8.08
C ASP A 121 10.52 28.96 -8.19
N ARG A 122 9.85 27.82 -7.94
CA ARG A 122 10.45 26.48 -8.11
C ARG A 122 10.88 26.23 -9.55
N THR A 123 10.01 26.51 -10.53
CA THR A 123 10.32 26.35 -11.95
C THR A 123 11.46 27.29 -12.38
N LEU A 124 11.40 28.58 -12.03
CA LEU A 124 12.45 29.54 -12.37
C LEU A 124 13.80 29.19 -11.74
N SER A 125 13.77 28.67 -10.50
CA SER A 125 14.98 28.19 -9.82
C SER A 125 15.64 27.05 -10.60
N LEU A 126 14.87 26.17 -11.24
CA LEU A 126 15.42 25.07 -12.03
C LEU A 126 16.16 25.55 -13.29
N ILE A 127 15.69 26.64 -13.93
CA ILE A 127 16.31 27.27 -15.11
C ILE A 127 17.20 28.48 -14.81
N GLY A 128 17.49 28.78 -13.55
CA GLY A 128 18.17 30.02 -13.16
C GLY A 128 19.56 30.24 -13.78
N GLY A 129 20.18 29.19 -14.34
CA GLY A 129 21.45 29.28 -15.08
C GLY A 129 21.31 29.73 -16.55
N VAL A 130 20.09 29.89 -17.07
CA VAL A 130 19.81 30.27 -18.46
C VAL A 130 19.45 31.75 -18.54
N PRO A 131 20.27 32.60 -19.17
CA PRO A 131 19.92 33.99 -19.41
C PRO A 131 18.75 34.09 -20.39
N THR A 132 17.64 34.73 -19.97
CA THR A 132 16.41 34.92 -20.77
C THR A 132 15.90 33.63 -21.42
N PRO A 133 15.31 32.71 -20.63
CA PRO A 133 14.90 31.39 -21.14
C PRO A 133 13.82 31.51 -22.21
N ALA A 134 13.92 30.71 -23.28
CA ALA A 134 12.89 30.61 -24.30
C ALA A 134 11.66 29.82 -23.80
N ARG A 135 10.53 29.94 -24.50
CA ARG A 135 9.29 29.22 -24.17
C ARG A 135 9.50 27.71 -23.98
N ALA A 136 10.24 27.06 -24.89
CA ALA A 136 10.53 25.62 -24.81
C ALA A 136 11.38 25.23 -23.58
N GLN A 137 12.32 26.09 -23.18
CA GLN A 137 13.10 25.91 -21.95
C GLN A 137 12.23 26.08 -20.71
N HIS A 138 11.36 27.10 -20.69
CA HIS A 138 10.35 27.27 -19.63
C HIS A 138 9.44 26.05 -19.53
N PHE A 139 8.95 25.53 -20.66
CA PHE A 139 8.07 24.37 -20.68
C PHE A 139 8.78 23.10 -20.18
N THR A 140 10.03 22.90 -20.60
CA THR A 140 10.86 21.78 -20.14
C THR A 140 11.07 21.84 -18.62
N ALA A 141 11.42 23.02 -18.09
CA ALA A 141 11.61 23.21 -16.65
C ALA A 141 10.33 23.01 -15.85
N TRP A 142 9.22 23.56 -16.34
CA TRP A 142 7.91 23.41 -15.76
C TRP A 142 7.53 21.93 -15.70
N SER A 143 7.69 21.21 -16.81
CA SER A 143 7.40 19.77 -16.91
C SER A 143 8.25 18.92 -15.96
N ILE A 144 9.55 19.22 -15.84
CA ILE A 144 10.44 18.52 -14.89
C ILE A 144 10.00 18.78 -13.45
N GLU A 145 9.72 20.04 -13.11
CA GLU A 145 9.30 20.39 -11.75
C GLU A 145 7.97 19.72 -11.39
N GLN A 146 7.02 19.57 -12.32
CA GLN A 146 5.78 18.80 -12.09
C GLN A 146 6.08 17.37 -11.62
N VAL A 147 6.98 16.69 -12.34
CA VAL A 147 7.30 15.30 -12.05
C VAL A 147 8.09 15.17 -10.75
N LEU A 148 9.04 16.07 -10.49
CA LEU A 148 9.80 16.07 -9.24
C LEU A 148 8.92 16.43 -8.03
N GLU A 149 7.98 17.36 -8.19
CA GLU A 149 7.00 17.73 -7.17
C GLU A 149 6.09 16.53 -6.80
N ASN A 150 5.67 15.75 -7.81
CA ASN A 150 4.93 14.50 -7.59
C ASN A 150 5.81 13.46 -6.89
N LEU A 151 7.07 13.34 -7.31
CA LEU A 151 8.01 12.39 -6.76
C LEU A 151 8.29 12.65 -5.28
N ASP A 152 8.45 13.91 -4.88
CA ASP A 152 8.63 14.33 -3.48
C ASP A 152 7.47 13.89 -2.59
N ARG A 153 6.24 13.87 -3.12
CA ARG A 153 5.03 13.43 -2.39
C ARG A 153 4.91 11.92 -2.27
N LEU A 154 5.49 11.18 -3.22
CA LEU A 154 5.55 9.72 -3.20
C LEU A 154 6.73 9.21 -2.34
N GLU A 155 7.74 10.05 -2.15
CA GLU A 155 8.83 9.81 -1.23
C GLU A 155 8.38 9.96 0.23
N VAL A 156 8.76 9.00 1.09
CA VAL A 156 8.42 9.04 2.52
C VAL A 156 9.64 8.80 3.43
N ARG A 157 10.81 8.52 2.85
CA ARG A 157 12.05 8.18 3.59
C ARG A 157 13.15 9.22 3.45
N GLY A 158 13.37 9.75 2.24
CA GLY A 158 14.53 10.59 1.95
C GLY A 158 15.88 9.88 1.89
N ARG A 159 15.87 8.55 2.01
CA ARG A 159 17.04 7.66 1.88
C ARG A 159 16.65 6.48 1.00
N ASP A 160 17.64 5.79 0.46
CA ASP A 160 17.60 4.82 -0.64
C ASP A 160 18.00 5.44 -1.99
N SER A 161 17.09 5.58 -2.95
CA SER A 161 17.46 6.06 -4.27
C SER A 161 16.30 6.68 -5.04
N ALA A 162 16.62 7.60 -5.95
CA ALA A 162 15.66 8.18 -6.88
C ALA A 162 16.32 8.45 -8.24
N GLY A 163 15.52 8.52 -9.29
CA GLY A 163 16.00 8.91 -10.61
C GLY A 163 14.90 9.40 -11.52
N VAL A 164 15.30 10.15 -12.55
CA VAL A 164 14.41 10.72 -13.55
C VAL A 164 15.07 10.66 -14.93
N ALA A 165 14.30 10.21 -15.92
CA ALA A 165 14.63 10.27 -17.33
C ALA A 165 13.77 11.35 -17.99
N VAL A 166 14.42 12.36 -18.57
CA VAL A 166 13.80 13.46 -19.32
C VAL A 166 14.14 13.29 -20.79
N GLN A 167 13.15 13.01 -21.63
CA GLN A 167 13.30 12.84 -23.07
C GLN A 167 12.65 13.98 -23.83
N LEU A 168 13.45 14.65 -24.65
CA LEU A 168 13.04 15.75 -25.50
C LEU A 168 12.90 15.25 -26.93
N ARG A 169 11.79 15.61 -27.60
CA ARG A 169 11.66 15.50 -29.06
C ARG A 169 12.15 16.80 -29.69
N LEU A 170 12.93 16.67 -30.74
CA LEU A 170 13.46 17.75 -31.55
C LEU A 170 12.85 17.63 -32.94
N PRO A 171 12.11 18.64 -33.43
CA PRO A 171 11.48 18.59 -34.74
C PRO A 171 12.54 18.57 -35.84
N GLY A 172 12.26 17.83 -36.91
CA GLY A 172 13.17 17.70 -38.04
C GLY A 172 13.19 18.91 -38.97
N PRO A 173 14.26 19.06 -39.79
CA PRO A 173 15.42 18.18 -39.85
C PRO A 173 16.51 18.56 -38.81
N VAL A 174 16.99 17.58 -38.04
CA VAL A 174 18.20 17.70 -37.20
C VAL A 174 19.37 17.08 -37.94
N SER A 175 20.43 17.85 -38.20
CA SER A 175 21.56 17.35 -39.00
C SER A 175 22.39 16.28 -38.27
N ASP A 176 22.95 15.32 -39.02
CA ASP A 176 23.87 14.32 -38.47
C ASP A 176 25.08 14.95 -37.77
N GLY A 177 25.58 16.08 -38.29
CA GLY A 177 26.67 16.85 -37.69
C GLY A 177 26.31 17.37 -36.30
N GLN A 178 25.12 17.97 -36.15
CA GLN A 178 24.62 18.48 -34.88
C GLN A 178 24.41 17.37 -33.85
N MET A 179 23.84 16.22 -34.27
CA MET A 179 23.73 15.05 -33.39
C MET A 179 25.11 14.51 -32.98
N ALA A 180 26.08 14.48 -33.90
CA ALA A 180 27.44 14.06 -33.60
C ALA A 180 28.14 15.01 -32.61
N ASP A 181 27.89 16.33 -32.72
CA ASP A 181 28.42 17.32 -31.77
C ASP A 181 27.89 17.10 -30.36
N TRP A 182 26.58 16.91 -30.20
CA TRP A 182 26.00 16.62 -28.90
C TRP A 182 26.49 15.30 -28.30
N ARG A 183 26.62 14.25 -29.12
CA ARG A 183 27.20 12.96 -28.69
C ARG A 183 28.67 13.14 -28.26
N ARG A 184 29.47 13.92 -29.00
CA ARG A 184 30.86 14.24 -28.62
C ARG A 184 30.94 15.00 -27.31
N LEU A 185 30.05 15.98 -27.08
CA LEU A 185 30.01 16.74 -25.84
C LEU A 185 29.64 15.85 -24.65
N ALA A 186 28.64 14.98 -24.81
CA ALA A 186 28.29 13.98 -23.80
C ALA A 186 29.47 13.04 -23.49
N ALA A 187 30.13 12.50 -24.52
CA ALA A 187 31.30 11.63 -24.36
C ALA A 187 32.48 12.33 -23.67
N SER A 188 32.73 13.62 -24.00
CA SER A 188 33.83 14.41 -23.40
C SER A 188 33.67 14.61 -21.88
N THR A 189 32.45 14.44 -21.37
CA THR A 189 32.12 14.55 -19.94
C THR A 189 31.84 13.18 -19.31
N GLY A 190 32.08 12.08 -20.03
CA GLY A 190 31.81 10.70 -19.57
C GLY A 190 30.33 10.36 -19.42
N ARG A 191 29.46 11.15 -20.05
CA ARG A 191 27.99 11.06 -19.98
C ARG A 191 27.38 10.23 -21.11
N ASP A 192 28.21 9.57 -21.92
CA ASP A 192 27.83 8.60 -22.95
C ASP A 192 27.64 7.17 -22.38
N ARG A 193 27.79 7.00 -21.05
CA ARG A 193 27.69 5.72 -20.36
C ARG A 193 26.23 5.34 -20.03
N PHE A 194 25.90 4.08 -20.25
CA PHE A 194 24.56 3.54 -20.03
C PHE A 194 24.19 3.46 -18.55
N ASP A 195 22.93 3.80 -18.22
CA ASP A 195 22.37 3.77 -16.86
C ASP A 195 23.13 4.59 -15.81
N ALA A 196 24.11 5.39 -16.22
CA ALA A 196 24.89 6.24 -15.35
C ALA A 196 24.11 7.51 -14.95
N ASP A 197 24.47 8.05 -13.79
CA ASP A 197 24.01 9.38 -13.40
C ASP A 197 24.53 10.43 -14.40
N GLY A 198 23.63 11.28 -14.88
CA GLY A 198 23.91 12.28 -15.90
C GLY A 198 23.95 11.75 -17.33
N ALA A 199 23.63 10.48 -17.60
CA ALA A 199 23.72 9.93 -18.95
C ALA A 199 22.89 10.72 -19.99
N VAL A 200 23.45 10.88 -21.20
CA VAL A 200 22.82 11.56 -22.34
C VAL A 200 22.77 10.62 -23.54
N THR A 201 21.58 10.40 -24.09
CA THR A 201 21.36 9.51 -25.24
C THR A 201 20.63 10.25 -26.35
N ILE A 202 21.07 10.08 -27.61
CA ILE A 202 20.54 10.83 -28.76
C ILE A 202 20.22 9.87 -29.90
N HIS A 203 18.97 9.85 -30.37
CA HIS A 203 18.52 9.02 -31.49
C HIS A 203 17.93 9.87 -32.61
N ALA A 204 18.19 9.48 -33.87
CA ALA A 204 17.49 10.04 -35.02
C ALA A 204 16.07 9.45 -35.10
N LEU A 205 15.10 10.25 -35.53
CA LEU A 205 13.73 9.82 -35.77
C LEU A 205 13.46 9.64 -37.27
N PRO A 206 12.49 8.78 -37.65
CA PRO A 206 12.14 8.56 -39.06
C PRO A 206 11.66 9.81 -39.81
N ASP A 207 11.12 10.81 -39.08
CA ASP A 207 10.66 12.09 -39.64
C ASP A 207 11.80 13.11 -39.85
N GLY A 208 13.05 12.70 -39.68
CA GLY A 208 14.24 13.56 -39.76
C GLY A 208 14.47 14.39 -38.50
N GLY A 209 13.62 14.25 -37.48
CA GLY A 209 13.85 14.80 -36.14
C GLY A 209 14.84 13.96 -35.34
N ALA A 210 14.92 14.26 -34.04
CA ALA A 210 15.73 13.50 -33.11
C ALA A 210 15.08 13.45 -31.72
N THR A 211 15.51 12.50 -30.89
CA THR A 211 15.27 12.53 -29.45
C THR A 211 16.58 12.71 -28.70
N ALA A 212 16.52 13.48 -27.62
CA ALA A 212 17.62 13.64 -26.68
C ALA A 212 17.11 13.34 -25.26
N ARG A 213 17.66 12.32 -24.62
CA ARG A 213 17.30 11.93 -23.26
C ARG A 213 18.42 12.22 -22.27
N PHE A 214 18.05 12.75 -21.11
CA PHE A 214 18.90 13.00 -19.96
C PHE A 214 18.42 12.16 -18.77
N THR A 215 19.31 11.40 -18.15
CA THR A 215 19.00 10.56 -16.98
C THR A 215 19.78 11.04 -15.76
N TYR A 216 19.08 11.37 -14.69
CA TYR A 216 19.66 11.80 -13.42
C TYR A 216 19.32 10.78 -12.33
N LYS A 217 20.30 10.40 -11.51
CA LYS A 217 20.14 9.38 -10.48
C LYS A 217 20.78 9.83 -9.16
N VAL A 218 20.21 9.45 -8.05
CA VAL A 218 20.75 9.68 -6.71
C VAL A 218 20.55 8.43 -5.88
N ALA A 219 21.58 8.05 -5.13
CA ALA A 219 21.49 6.99 -4.12
C ALA A 219 22.07 7.52 -2.81
N GLN A 220 21.25 7.52 -1.77
CA GLN A 220 21.63 7.93 -0.43
C GLN A 220 21.43 6.77 0.54
N LEU A 221 22.51 6.16 1.00
CA LEU A 221 22.47 5.16 2.07
C LEU A 221 21.92 5.76 3.38
N ILE A 222 22.22 7.04 3.62
CA ILE A 222 21.79 7.79 4.80
C ILE A 222 21.34 9.21 4.41
N GLY A 223 20.04 9.47 4.43
CA GLY A 223 19.42 10.76 4.05
C GLY A 223 18.12 11.04 4.82
N GLN A 224 17.57 12.24 4.63
CA GLN A 224 16.32 12.75 5.20
C GLN A 224 15.32 13.11 4.10
N LEU A 225 14.02 13.08 4.43
CA LEU A 225 12.96 13.32 3.46
C LEU A 225 13.15 14.67 2.75
N GLY A 226 13.24 14.63 1.42
CA GLY A 226 13.51 15.78 0.54
C GLY A 226 14.92 15.80 -0.05
N ASP A 227 15.89 15.06 0.51
CA ASP A 227 17.28 15.09 0.05
C ASP A 227 17.44 14.60 -1.40
N ASN A 228 16.70 13.55 -1.79
CA ASN A 228 16.73 13.00 -3.14
C ASN A 228 16.19 14.00 -4.17
N GLY A 229 15.00 14.56 -3.93
CA GLY A 229 14.39 15.58 -4.79
C GLY A 229 15.26 16.84 -4.93
N ALA A 230 15.84 17.32 -3.83
CA ALA A 230 16.76 18.46 -3.85
C ALA A 230 18.02 18.16 -4.68
N THR A 231 18.59 16.97 -4.53
CA THR A 231 19.77 16.53 -5.30
C THR A 231 19.47 16.43 -6.79
N LEU A 232 18.32 15.85 -7.18
CA LEU A 232 17.90 15.76 -8.57
C LEU A 232 17.71 17.16 -9.19
N ARG A 233 17.05 18.09 -8.49
CA ARG A 233 16.88 19.48 -8.94
C ARG A 233 18.23 20.18 -9.13
N ALA A 234 19.17 20.00 -8.20
CA ALA A 234 20.50 20.60 -8.31
C ALA A 234 21.26 20.11 -9.56
N LYS A 235 21.18 18.81 -9.87
CA LYS A 235 21.79 18.21 -11.07
C LYS A 235 21.17 18.73 -12.36
N VAL A 236 19.84 18.77 -12.44
CA VAL A 236 19.12 19.33 -13.60
C VAL A 236 19.46 20.80 -13.82
N ARG A 237 19.47 21.60 -12.75
CA ARG A 237 19.82 23.03 -12.81
C ARG A 237 21.22 23.26 -13.38
N ALA A 238 22.18 22.42 -13.01
CA ALA A 238 23.57 22.55 -13.43
C ALA A 238 23.84 22.06 -14.87
N ASP A 239 22.88 21.43 -15.54
CA ASP A 239 23.10 20.81 -16.85
C ASP A 239 22.93 21.78 -18.03
N ALA A 240 24.02 22.43 -18.42
CA ALA A 240 24.04 23.33 -19.58
C ALA A 240 23.66 22.64 -20.91
N LEU A 241 23.96 21.35 -21.07
CA LEU A 241 23.65 20.62 -22.30
C LEU A 241 22.14 20.40 -22.44
N LEU A 242 21.47 20.00 -21.35
CA LEU A 242 20.00 19.92 -21.31
C LEU A 242 19.38 21.23 -21.79
N TRP A 243 19.77 22.34 -21.19
CA TRP A 243 19.17 23.64 -21.51
C TRP A 243 19.49 24.10 -22.93
N SER A 244 20.66 23.79 -23.47
CA SER A 244 21.01 24.11 -24.86
C SER A 244 20.15 23.34 -25.88
N ILE A 245 19.83 22.07 -25.60
CA ILE A 245 19.01 21.22 -26.47
C ILE A 245 17.53 21.55 -26.31
N ALA A 246 17.07 21.83 -25.08
CA ALA A 246 15.69 22.20 -24.78
C ALA A 246 15.19 23.45 -25.52
N LEU A 247 16.10 24.29 -26.04
CA LEU A 247 15.76 25.43 -26.91
C LEU A 247 14.96 25.00 -28.15
N GLN A 248 15.23 23.80 -28.67
CA GLN A 248 14.66 23.26 -29.90
C GLN A 248 13.55 22.23 -29.64
N ALA A 249 13.17 21.98 -28.38
CA ALA A 249 12.20 20.94 -28.06
C ALA A 249 10.76 21.32 -28.45
N ASP A 250 10.05 20.41 -29.11
CA ASP A 250 8.59 20.52 -29.40
C ASP A 250 7.76 19.58 -28.50
N GLN A 251 8.41 18.64 -27.81
CA GLN A 251 7.74 17.72 -26.90
C GLN A 251 8.65 17.24 -25.77
N VAL A 252 8.04 16.91 -24.64
CA VAL A 252 8.71 16.44 -23.42
C VAL A 252 7.99 15.17 -22.91
N ALA A 253 8.76 14.10 -22.71
CA ALA A 253 8.33 12.89 -22.03
C ALA A 253 9.24 12.61 -20.84
N ILE A 254 8.66 12.36 -19.66
CA ILE A 254 9.41 12.19 -18.42
C ILE A 254 8.91 10.95 -17.68
N LEU A 255 9.85 10.16 -17.19
CA LEU A 255 9.59 9.02 -16.31
C LEU A 255 10.55 9.07 -15.12
N ALA A 256 10.01 9.09 -13.91
CA ALA A 256 10.76 9.21 -12.67
C ALA A 256 10.34 8.15 -11.66
N HIS A 257 11.25 7.85 -10.73
CA HIS A 257 11.02 6.87 -9.70
C HIS A 257 11.80 7.14 -8.41
N THR A 258 11.15 6.92 -7.26
CA THR A 258 11.78 6.79 -5.94
C THR A 258 11.71 5.34 -5.54
N ARG A 259 12.82 4.79 -5.06
CA ARG A 259 12.97 3.35 -4.81
C ARG A 259 13.01 3.06 -3.31
N TRP A 260 12.35 1.97 -2.95
CA TRP A 260 12.57 1.20 -1.73
C TRP A 260 13.09 -0.16 -2.15
N ALA A 261 14.37 -0.40 -1.91
CA ALA A 261 15.10 -1.60 -2.28
C ALA A 261 14.52 -2.85 -1.60
N SER A 262 13.77 -3.65 -2.34
CA SER A 262 13.42 -5.03 -2.01
C SER A 262 14.51 -6.00 -2.48
N HIS A 263 14.96 -5.83 -3.73
CA HIS A 263 16.01 -6.60 -4.37
C HIS A 263 17.19 -5.73 -4.80
N GLY A 264 18.38 -6.02 -4.27
CA GLY A 264 19.64 -5.35 -4.64
C GLY A 264 20.03 -4.15 -3.76
N ALA A 265 21.33 -3.89 -3.65
CA ALA A 265 21.87 -2.87 -2.75
C ALA A 265 21.38 -1.43 -3.07
N ILE A 266 21.46 -0.53 -2.08
CA ILE A 266 21.21 0.90 -2.25
C ILE A 266 22.45 1.51 -2.92
N ASN A 267 22.43 1.67 -4.24
CA ASN A 267 23.52 2.26 -5.02
C ASN A 267 22.99 2.89 -6.32
N LEU A 268 23.82 3.71 -6.98
CA LEU A 268 23.45 4.37 -8.25
C LEU A 268 23.06 3.37 -9.36
N PRO A 269 23.81 2.27 -9.60
CA PRO A 269 23.45 1.29 -10.63
C PRO A 269 22.06 0.66 -10.47
N ASN A 270 21.57 0.49 -9.24
CA ASN A 270 20.23 -0.05 -8.96
C ASN A 270 19.11 1.00 -8.98
N CYS A 271 19.43 2.29 -9.13
CA CYS A 271 18.41 3.34 -9.21
C CYS A 271 17.59 3.19 -10.49
N HIS A 272 16.27 3.26 -10.39
CA HIS A 272 15.39 3.34 -11.56
C HIS A 272 15.40 4.80 -12.09
N PRO A 273 15.17 5.03 -13.40
CA PRO A 273 14.92 4.03 -14.45
C PRO A 273 16.13 3.14 -14.81
N GLN A 274 15.86 1.93 -15.29
CA GLN A 274 16.82 0.93 -15.75
C GLN A 274 16.73 0.74 -17.27
N SER A 275 17.87 0.52 -17.94
CA SER A 275 17.93 0.29 -19.39
C SER A 275 18.04 -1.18 -19.81
N GLY A 276 17.95 -1.46 -21.11
CA GLY A 276 18.12 -2.81 -21.70
C GLY A 276 19.58 -3.21 -21.96
N TRP A 277 20.57 -2.41 -21.51
CA TRP A 277 21.99 -2.67 -21.73
C TRP A 277 22.53 -3.87 -20.93
N LEU A 278 23.37 -4.67 -21.58
CA LEU A 278 24.02 -5.86 -21.01
C LEU A 278 25.55 -5.75 -21.12
N ALA A 279 26.27 -6.40 -20.21
CA ALA A 279 27.73 -6.49 -20.24
C ALA A 279 28.20 -7.45 -21.34
N GLY A 280 29.32 -7.11 -21.99
CA GLY A 280 29.88 -7.89 -23.11
C GLY A 280 29.12 -7.76 -24.42
N ASP A 281 28.11 -6.89 -24.48
CA ASP A 281 27.31 -6.64 -25.67
C ASP A 281 28.09 -5.77 -26.67
N ASN A 282 28.61 -6.41 -27.73
CA ASN A 282 29.29 -5.75 -28.86
C ASN A 282 28.43 -5.80 -30.15
N ALA A 283 27.16 -6.24 -30.07
CA ALA A 283 26.33 -6.48 -31.24
C ALA A 283 25.54 -5.22 -31.67
N PRO A 284 25.50 -4.86 -32.98
CA PRO A 284 24.71 -3.73 -33.47
C PRO A 284 23.23 -4.08 -33.72
N THR A 285 22.61 -4.95 -32.91
CA THR A 285 21.26 -5.48 -33.19
C THR A 285 20.19 -4.92 -32.25
N LEU A 286 19.29 -4.12 -32.85
CA LEU A 286 18.16 -3.33 -32.29
C LEU A 286 18.55 -2.04 -31.54
N VAL A 287 19.25 -1.16 -32.25
CA VAL A 287 19.93 0.06 -31.75
C VAL A 287 19.12 0.95 -30.78
N PRO A 288 17.79 1.13 -30.87
CA PRO A 288 17.06 1.93 -29.87
C PRO A 288 16.56 1.16 -28.64
N ASP A 289 16.30 -0.15 -28.75
CA ASP A 289 15.58 -0.88 -27.69
C ASP A 289 16.42 -1.09 -26.43
N ALA A 290 17.74 -1.21 -26.59
CA ALA A 290 18.68 -1.27 -25.47
C ALA A 290 18.63 0.01 -24.62
N ASP A 291 18.26 1.12 -25.23
CA ASP A 291 18.10 2.41 -24.59
C ASP A 291 16.67 2.64 -24.06
N THR A 292 15.77 1.66 -24.07
CA THR A 292 14.49 1.82 -23.35
C THR A 292 14.72 2.07 -21.86
N MET A 293 13.89 2.91 -21.23
CA MET A 293 14.00 3.22 -19.80
C MET A 293 12.76 2.69 -19.09
N CYS A 294 12.96 1.81 -18.10
CA CYS A 294 11.89 1.18 -17.35
C CYS A 294 11.98 1.48 -15.85
N VAL A 295 10.83 1.66 -15.21
CA VAL A 295 10.69 1.78 -13.75
C VAL A 295 9.80 0.65 -13.24
N LEU A 296 10.03 0.23 -11.99
CA LEU A 296 9.27 -0.83 -11.34
C LEU A 296 8.89 -0.43 -9.92
N ASN A 297 7.59 -0.45 -9.65
CA ASN A 297 7.03 -0.59 -8.31
C ASN A 297 6.63 -2.06 -8.13
N GLY A 298 6.97 -2.66 -6.98
CA GLY A 298 6.74 -4.08 -6.70
C GLY A 298 7.91 -4.98 -7.04
N ASP A 299 7.66 -6.27 -7.17
CA ASP A 299 8.68 -7.31 -7.33
C ASP A 299 8.34 -8.26 -8.48
N ILE A 300 9.36 -8.64 -9.27
CA ILE A 300 9.24 -9.71 -10.28
C ILE A 300 9.74 -11.02 -9.67
N ASP A 301 8.84 -11.85 -9.18
CA ASP A 301 9.17 -13.05 -8.41
C ASP A 301 10.04 -14.05 -9.21
N ASN A 302 9.82 -14.15 -10.52
CA ASN A 302 10.52 -15.07 -11.41
C ASN A 302 11.75 -14.46 -12.13
N TYR A 303 12.27 -13.30 -11.69
CA TYR A 303 13.36 -12.58 -12.39
C TYR A 303 14.63 -13.40 -12.58
N ARG A 304 14.95 -14.33 -11.65
CA ARG A 304 16.14 -15.19 -11.75
C ARG A 304 16.04 -16.16 -12.91
N GLY A 305 14.88 -16.81 -13.07
CA GLY A 305 14.60 -17.71 -14.18
C GLY A 305 14.63 -16.97 -15.51
N LEU A 306 14.04 -15.77 -15.56
CA LEU A 306 14.11 -14.90 -16.74
C LEU A 306 15.54 -14.47 -17.06
N LYS A 307 16.35 -14.10 -16.06
CA LYS A 307 17.76 -13.75 -16.25
C LYS A 307 18.56 -14.93 -16.81
N ASP A 308 18.37 -16.13 -16.27
CA ASP A 308 19.08 -17.31 -16.74
C ASP A 308 18.67 -17.70 -18.17
N GLY A 309 17.37 -17.70 -18.46
CA GLY A 309 16.85 -18.05 -19.78
C GLY A 309 17.13 -17.02 -20.87
N LEU A 310 16.86 -15.73 -20.60
CA LEU A 310 16.92 -14.66 -21.59
C LEU A 310 18.32 -14.04 -21.73
N VAL A 311 19.03 -13.85 -20.61
CA VAL A 311 20.33 -13.14 -20.62
C VAL A 311 21.48 -14.11 -20.81
N ARG A 312 21.60 -15.09 -19.89
CA ARG A 312 22.69 -16.08 -19.96
C ARG A 312 22.52 -17.03 -21.14
N GLY A 313 21.29 -17.44 -21.44
CA GLY A 313 20.96 -18.26 -22.62
C GLY A 313 21.35 -17.60 -23.96
N ALA A 314 21.38 -16.26 -24.01
CA ALA A 314 21.84 -15.49 -25.17
C ALA A 314 23.36 -15.17 -25.15
N GLY A 315 24.11 -15.67 -24.16
CA GLY A 315 25.55 -15.43 -24.02
C GLY A 315 25.92 -14.03 -23.49
N HIS A 316 24.97 -13.32 -22.88
CA HIS A 316 25.18 -12.01 -22.28
C HIS A 316 25.24 -12.08 -20.75
N GLU A 317 25.69 -11.00 -20.11
CA GLU A 317 25.66 -10.86 -18.65
C GLU A 317 25.02 -9.54 -18.21
N VAL A 318 24.39 -9.53 -17.04
CA VAL A 318 23.99 -8.28 -16.37
C VAL A 318 25.23 -7.73 -15.66
N PRO A 319 25.55 -6.41 -15.78
CA PRO A 319 26.67 -5.81 -15.06
C PRO A 319 26.65 -6.15 -13.56
N ALA A 320 27.79 -6.57 -13.00
CA ALA A 320 27.86 -7.09 -11.63
C ALA A 320 27.37 -6.11 -10.55
N GLN A 321 27.44 -4.81 -10.83
CA GLN A 321 26.99 -3.75 -9.91
C GLN A 321 25.45 -3.62 -9.87
N VAL A 322 24.75 -4.16 -10.88
CA VAL A 322 23.29 -4.14 -11.00
C VAL A 322 22.71 -5.44 -10.45
N THR A 323 22.03 -5.31 -9.32
CA THR A 323 21.46 -6.42 -8.53
C THR A 323 19.94 -6.32 -8.37
N THR A 324 19.31 -5.29 -8.91
CA THR A 324 17.84 -5.13 -8.91
C THR A 324 17.19 -6.01 -9.98
N ASP A 325 16.01 -6.53 -9.63
CA ASP A 325 15.11 -7.27 -10.52
C ASP A 325 14.56 -6.39 -11.66
N ALA A 326 14.35 -5.09 -11.44
CA ALA A 326 13.83 -4.15 -12.45
C ALA A 326 14.64 -4.12 -13.77
N LYS A 327 15.93 -4.50 -13.73
CA LYS A 327 16.78 -4.62 -14.92
C LYS A 327 16.26 -5.65 -15.92
N ILE A 328 15.51 -6.66 -15.47
CA ILE A 328 14.98 -7.70 -16.36
C ILE A 328 13.89 -7.16 -17.30
N ILE A 329 13.18 -6.08 -16.93
CA ILE A 329 12.06 -5.53 -17.69
C ILE A 329 12.50 -5.03 -19.07
N PRO A 330 13.41 -4.03 -19.17
CA PRO A 330 13.84 -3.52 -20.47
C PRO A 330 14.60 -4.58 -21.27
N VAL A 331 15.26 -5.53 -20.61
CA VAL A 331 15.95 -6.65 -21.25
C VAL A 331 14.95 -7.62 -21.89
N ALA A 332 13.90 -8.02 -21.16
CA ALA A 332 12.85 -8.89 -21.69
C ALA A 332 12.08 -8.19 -22.83
N PHE A 333 11.79 -6.89 -22.70
CA PHE A 333 11.20 -6.10 -23.78
C PHE A 333 12.10 -6.10 -25.03
N ARG A 334 13.38 -5.76 -24.88
CA ARG A 334 14.36 -5.75 -25.96
C ARG A 334 14.44 -7.10 -26.69
N LEU A 335 14.44 -8.19 -25.94
CA LEU A 335 14.57 -9.55 -26.48
C LEU A 335 13.24 -10.12 -27.01
N THR A 336 12.12 -9.45 -26.77
CA THR A 336 10.82 -9.86 -27.30
C THR A 336 10.73 -9.51 -28.79
N PRO A 337 10.48 -10.49 -29.68
CA PRO A 337 10.45 -10.25 -31.13
C PRO A 337 9.22 -9.44 -31.55
N GLY A 338 9.36 -8.71 -32.66
CA GLY A 338 8.28 -7.93 -33.28
C GLY A 338 8.70 -6.49 -33.58
N ASN A 339 7.84 -5.76 -34.30
CA ASN A 339 8.07 -4.35 -34.65
C ASN A 339 7.07 -3.39 -33.98
N ASN A 340 6.03 -3.93 -33.32
CA ASN A 340 5.01 -3.14 -32.64
C ASN A 340 5.32 -3.07 -31.13
N THR A 341 5.68 -1.90 -30.64
CA THR A 341 6.04 -1.67 -29.23
C THR A 341 4.92 -2.06 -28.25
N PRO A 342 3.64 -1.66 -28.43
CA PRO A 342 2.55 -2.15 -27.59
C PRO A 342 2.49 -3.69 -27.50
N ASP A 343 2.57 -4.41 -28.61
CA ASP A 343 2.42 -5.87 -28.61
C ASP A 343 3.62 -6.59 -27.99
N ARG A 344 4.83 -6.05 -28.21
CA ARG A 344 6.05 -6.52 -27.55
C ARG A 344 6.00 -6.30 -26.06
N PHE A 345 5.57 -5.11 -25.62
CA PHE A 345 5.44 -4.81 -24.21
C PHE A 345 4.39 -5.71 -23.54
N LEU A 346 3.23 -5.94 -24.18
CA LEU A 346 2.24 -6.90 -23.72
C LEU A 346 2.83 -8.32 -23.55
N SER A 347 3.62 -8.75 -24.52
CA SER A 347 4.26 -10.07 -24.52
C SER A 347 5.36 -10.19 -23.46
N ALA A 348 6.08 -9.11 -23.16
CA ALA A 348 7.00 -9.06 -22.03
C ALA A 348 6.26 -9.12 -20.69
N LEU A 349 5.17 -8.37 -20.53
CA LEU A 349 4.35 -8.36 -19.30
C LEU A 349 3.79 -9.75 -18.95
N ARG A 350 3.41 -10.56 -19.96
CA ARG A 350 2.94 -11.93 -19.77
C ARG A 350 3.96 -12.87 -19.10
N GLN A 351 5.25 -12.57 -19.25
CA GLN A 351 6.34 -13.38 -18.68
C GLN A 351 6.61 -13.06 -17.20
N PHE A 352 6.14 -11.92 -16.68
CA PHE A 352 6.42 -11.50 -15.31
C PHE A 352 5.43 -12.11 -14.32
N GLU A 353 5.97 -12.74 -13.28
CA GLU A 353 5.22 -13.19 -12.11
C GLU A 353 5.45 -12.24 -10.94
N GLY A 354 4.45 -12.11 -10.07
CA GLY A 354 4.47 -11.20 -8.92
C GLY A 354 3.48 -10.05 -9.03
N SER A 355 3.64 -9.06 -8.15
CA SER A 355 2.82 -7.86 -8.13
C SER A 355 3.65 -6.67 -8.59
N VAL A 356 3.33 -6.12 -9.76
CA VAL A 356 4.16 -5.12 -10.44
C VAL A 356 3.32 -3.97 -10.98
N ALA A 357 3.90 -2.77 -10.93
CA ALA A 357 3.52 -1.62 -11.73
C ALA A 357 4.77 -1.14 -12.46
N ILE A 358 4.71 -1.14 -13.78
CA ILE A 358 5.85 -0.92 -14.68
C ILE A 358 5.54 0.30 -15.54
N GLY A 359 6.50 1.20 -15.69
CA GLY A 359 6.48 2.24 -16.72
C GLY A 359 7.63 2.05 -17.69
N LEU A 360 7.40 2.27 -18.98
CA LEU A 360 8.38 2.17 -20.06
C LEU A 360 8.36 3.43 -20.93
N LEU A 361 9.55 4.00 -21.12
CA LEU A 361 9.83 5.10 -22.03
C LEU A 361 10.71 4.61 -23.19
N HIS A 362 10.22 4.77 -24.42
CA HIS A 362 10.91 4.33 -25.63
C HIS A 362 11.63 5.49 -26.34
N PRO A 363 12.91 5.35 -26.75
CA PRO A 363 13.68 6.46 -27.31
C PRO A 363 13.20 6.93 -28.69
N THR A 364 12.54 6.08 -29.48
CA THR A 364 12.03 6.44 -30.82
C THR A 364 10.53 6.72 -30.84
N GLU A 365 9.84 6.62 -29.70
CA GLU A 365 8.41 6.94 -29.61
C GLU A 365 8.19 8.03 -28.54
N PRO A 366 8.74 9.25 -28.73
CA PRO A 366 8.66 10.32 -27.73
C PRO A 366 7.24 10.81 -27.43
N GLN A 367 6.28 10.46 -28.29
CA GLN A 367 4.86 10.76 -28.16
C GLN A 367 4.09 9.70 -27.36
N ARG A 368 4.78 8.71 -26.78
CA ARG A 368 4.14 7.60 -26.07
C ARG A 368 4.83 7.23 -24.76
N LEU A 369 4.03 6.78 -23.81
CA LEU A 369 4.46 6.09 -22.60
C LEU A 369 3.65 4.81 -22.45
N TYR A 370 4.28 3.75 -21.96
CA TYR A 370 3.63 2.46 -21.75
C TYR A 370 3.66 2.08 -20.29
N PHE A 371 2.54 1.55 -19.81
CA PHE A 371 2.39 1.10 -18.43
C PHE A 371 1.83 -0.30 -18.37
N GLY A 372 2.28 -1.09 -17.40
CA GLY A 372 1.77 -2.43 -17.13
C GLY A 372 1.52 -2.58 -15.64
N GLN A 373 0.36 -3.10 -15.26
CA GLN A 373 0.03 -3.38 -13.86
C GLN A 373 -0.52 -4.80 -13.72
N LYS A 374 0.08 -5.59 -12.82
CA LYS A 374 -0.35 -6.95 -12.51
C LYS A 374 -0.28 -7.18 -11.00
N GLY A 375 -1.22 -7.96 -10.47
CA GLY A 375 -1.37 -8.20 -9.04
C GLY A 375 -2.09 -7.06 -8.30
N SER A 376 -2.45 -7.31 -7.03
CA SER A 376 -3.20 -6.38 -6.19
C SER A 376 -2.32 -5.45 -5.35
N GLY A 377 -1.00 -5.57 -5.51
CA GLY A 377 0.01 -4.87 -4.73
C GLY A 377 0.38 -3.47 -5.26
N GLN A 378 0.25 -3.19 -6.54
CA GLN A 378 0.78 -1.93 -7.07
C GLN A 378 -0.32 -1.18 -7.79
N SER A 379 -0.34 0.13 -7.65
CA SER A 379 -1.31 1.00 -8.30
C SER A 379 -0.61 2.03 -9.17
N LEU A 380 -1.26 2.35 -10.28
CA LEU A 380 -0.96 3.51 -11.12
C LEU A 380 -2.24 4.27 -11.39
N PHE A 381 -2.11 5.59 -11.37
CA PHE A 381 -3.18 6.53 -11.66
C PHE A 381 -2.72 7.48 -12.77
N LEU A 382 -3.64 7.78 -13.67
CA LEU A 382 -3.42 8.60 -14.86
C LEU A 382 -4.38 9.78 -14.82
N ALA A 383 -3.93 10.96 -15.22
CA ALA A 383 -4.82 12.10 -15.42
C ALA A 383 -4.50 12.83 -16.73
N GLN A 384 -5.56 13.29 -17.38
CA GLN A 384 -5.45 14.23 -18.50
C GLN A 384 -5.35 15.65 -17.93
N VAL A 385 -4.43 16.44 -18.45
CA VAL A 385 -4.24 17.86 -18.12
C VAL A 385 -4.16 18.66 -19.41
N ARG A 386 -4.26 20.00 -19.31
CA ARG A 386 -4.29 20.87 -20.50
C ARG A 386 -3.11 20.64 -21.45
N ASP A 387 -1.91 20.47 -20.89
CA ASP A 387 -0.64 20.35 -21.61
C ASP A 387 -0.18 18.90 -21.84
N GLY A 388 -1.02 17.89 -21.54
CA GLY A 388 -0.67 16.48 -21.79
C GLY A 388 -1.30 15.46 -20.84
N LEU A 389 -0.52 14.45 -20.48
CA LEU A 389 -0.89 13.36 -19.58
C LEU A 389 0.09 13.30 -18.41
N ILE A 390 -0.43 13.16 -17.20
CA ILE A 390 0.37 13.04 -15.97
C ILE A 390 0.07 11.70 -15.27
N ILE A 391 1.10 11.12 -14.66
CA ILE A 391 1.06 9.79 -14.06
C ILE A 391 1.65 9.84 -12.66
N ALA A 392 1.02 9.13 -11.73
CA ALA A 392 1.59 8.86 -10.43
C ALA A 392 1.14 7.48 -9.92
N SER A 393 1.95 6.84 -9.08
CA SER A 393 1.56 5.58 -8.43
C SER A 393 0.47 5.75 -7.37
N GLU A 394 0.19 6.99 -6.94
CA GLU A 394 -0.92 7.33 -6.05
C GLU A 394 -1.52 8.71 -6.36
N ASN A 395 -2.82 8.87 -6.04
CA ASN A 395 -3.57 10.09 -6.34
C ASN A 395 -3.05 11.34 -5.66
N TYR A 396 -2.36 11.23 -4.53
CA TYR A 396 -1.77 12.40 -3.87
C TYR A 396 -0.62 13.01 -4.69
N GLY A 397 0.01 12.23 -5.58
CA GLY A 397 0.93 12.76 -6.59
C GLY A 397 0.19 13.51 -7.71
N LEU A 398 -1.07 13.19 -7.98
CA LEU A 398 -1.86 13.87 -9.03
C LEU A 398 -2.64 15.08 -8.52
N ALA A 399 -2.98 15.10 -7.22
CA ALA A 399 -3.80 16.11 -6.59
C ALA A 399 -3.35 17.58 -6.81
N PRO A 400 -2.05 17.92 -6.99
CA PRO A 400 -1.70 19.29 -7.35
C PRO A 400 -2.13 19.69 -8.76
N ARG A 401 -2.26 18.74 -9.69
CA ARG A 401 -2.41 19.02 -11.14
C ARG A 401 -3.65 18.42 -11.79
N ALA A 402 -4.43 17.63 -11.07
CA ALA A 402 -5.65 17.01 -11.57
C ALA A 402 -6.75 17.00 -10.50
N ARG A 403 -8.01 17.01 -10.95
CA ARG A 403 -9.21 16.78 -10.10
C ARG A 403 -9.95 15.49 -10.44
N ALA A 404 -9.49 14.77 -11.45
CA ALA A 404 -9.95 13.43 -11.79
C ALA A 404 -8.74 12.56 -12.17
N SER A 405 -8.85 11.26 -11.89
CA SER A 405 -7.82 10.26 -12.17
C SER A 405 -8.45 9.00 -12.72
N ILE A 406 -7.70 8.25 -13.51
CA ILE A 406 -8.06 6.94 -14.01
C ILE A 406 -7.16 5.92 -13.31
N ALA A 407 -7.75 5.06 -12.49
CA ALA A 407 -7.04 3.97 -11.84
C ALA A 407 -6.80 2.80 -12.82
N MET A 408 -5.57 2.33 -12.91
CA MET A 408 -5.21 1.14 -13.70
C MET A 408 -5.61 -0.18 -13.03
N ALA A 409 -5.92 -0.18 -11.72
CA ALA A 409 -6.13 -1.39 -10.92
C ALA A 409 -7.53 -2.05 -11.04
N LYS A 410 -8.25 -1.85 -12.15
CA LYS A 410 -9.69 -2.20 -12.24
C LYS A 410 -9.99 -3.67 -12.53
N VAL A 411 -9.01 -4.50 -12.87
CA VAL A 411 -9.28 -5.89 -13.27
C VAL A 411 -8.81 -6.86 -12.17
N GLU A 412 -9.75 -7.65 -11.65
CA GLU A 412 -9.50 -8.65 -10.60
C GLU A 412 -8.62 -9.83 -11.10
N LYS A 413 -8.48 -10.02 -12.42
CA LYS A 413 -7.71 -11.11 -13.05
C LYS A 413 -6.76 -10.58 -14.15
N GLY A 414 -5.55 -11.12 -14.24
CA GLY A 414 -4.62 -10.94 -15.37
C GLY A 414 -3.78 -9.65 -15.40
N GLY A 415 -4.34 -8.52 -14.97
CA GLY A 415 -3.67 -7.21 -15.04
C GLY A 415 -3.93 -6.45 -16.34
N LEU A 416 -3.42 -5.23 -16.44
CA LEU A 416 -3.67 -4.29 -17.54
C LEU A 416 -2.38 -3.71 -18.12
N GLN A 417 -2.30 -3.67 -19.44
CA GLN A 417 -1.40 -2.82 -20.21
C GLN A 417 -2.13 -1.53 -20.57
N VAL A 418 -1.48 -0.38 -20.40
CA VAL A 418 -1.99 0.92 -20.85
C VAL A 418 -0.96 1.62 -21.73
N THR A 419 -1.40 2.19 -22.85
CA THR A 419 -0.59 3.06 -23.70
C THR A 419 -1.14 4.48 -23.63
N LEU A 420 -0.26 5.42 -23.30
CA LEU A 420 -0.51 6.84 -23.41
C LEU A 420 0.07 7.33 -24.73
N SER A 421 -0.69 8.15 -25.46
CA SER A 421 -0.26 8.68 -26.75
C SER A 421 -0.68 10.14 -26.91
N THR A 422 0.19 10.92 -27.53
CA THR A 422 -0.07 12.31 -27.96
C THR A 422 0.28 12.51 -29.44
N LEU A 423 0.41 11.41 -30.19
CA LEU A 423 0.78 11.37 -31.61
C LEU A 423 -0.09 12.26 -32.50
N ASP A 424 -1.41 12.26 -32.28
CA ASP A 424 -2.38 13.02 -33.07
C ASP A 424 -2.61 14.45 -32.53
N GLY A 425 -1.70 14.94 -31.67
CA GLY A 425 -1.80 16.24 -31.01
C GLY A 425 -2.73 16.25 -29.80
N GLU A 426 -3.68 15.32 -29.70
CA GLU A 426 -4.59 15.14 -28.57
C GLU A 426 -4.20 13.93 -27.69
N PRO A 427 -4.41 14.01 -26.37
CA PRO A 427 -4.21 12.88 -25.46
C PRO A 427 -5.11 11.68 -25.77
N ALA A 428 -4.52 10.51 -25.96
CA ALA A 428 -5.22 9.23 -26.11
C ALA A 428 -4.72 8.23 -25.06
N ILE A 429 -5.67 7.46 -24.50
CA ILE A 429 -5.42 6.41 -23.52
C ILE A 429 -6.06 5.14 -24.05
N THR A 430 -5.25 4.11 -24.30
CA THR A 430 -5.75 2.77 -24.68
C THR A 430 -5.31 1.75 -23.65
N ALA A 431 -6.17 0.79 -23.34
CA ALA A 431 -5.87 -0.24 -22.35
C ALA A 431 -6.27 -1.62 -22.86
N ARG A 432 -5.44 -2.63 -22.54
CA ARG A 432 -5.66 -4.04 -22.87
C ARG A 432 -5.41 -4.92 -21.67
N THR A 433 -6.21 -5.95 -21.48
CA THR A 433 -5.93 -7.02 -20.52
C THR A 433 -4.63 -7.73 -20.87
N ILE A 434 -3.83 -8.07 -19.87
CA ILE A 434 -2.52 -8.72 -20.11
C ILE A 434 -2.70 -10.15 -20.62
N ASP A 435 -3.69 -10.89 -20.10
CA ASP A 435 -3.87 -12.32 -20.41
C ASP A 435 -4.28 -12.55 -21.86
N ASP A 436 -5.42 -11.99 -22.28
CA ASP A 436 -6.04 -12.22 -23.59
C ASP A 436 -5.87 -11.06 -24.58
N GLY A 437 -5.38 -9.89 -24.14
CA GLY A 437 -5.11 -8.75 -25.02
C GLY A 437 -6.36 -7.98 -25.46
N VAL A 438 -7.47 -8.13 -24.73
CA VAL A 438 -8.76 -7.51 -25.04
C VAL A 438 -8.79 -6.05 -24.59
N ASP A 439 -9.31 -5.19 -25.46
CA ASP A 439 -9.47 -3.76 -25.16
C ASP A 439 -10.39 -3.55 -23.95
N THR A 440 -9.97 -2.68 -23.04
CA THR A 440 -10.67 -2.39 -21.79
C THR A 440 -10.95 -0.89 -21.66
N GLU A 441 -12.19 -0.54 -21.33
CA GLU A 441 -12.56 0.83 -21.05
C GLU A 441 -12.08 1.25 -19.65
N LEU A 442 -11.37 2.38 -19.58
CA LEU A 442 -10.96 2.97 -18.32
C LEU A 442 -11.81 4.21 -18.01
N LYS A 443 -12.41 4.23 -16.81
CA LYS A 443 -13.30 5.32 -16.39
C LYS A 443 -12.62 6.25 -15.38
N PRO A 444 -12.64 7.58 -15.62
CA PRO A 444 -12.18 8.56 -14.64
C PRO A 444 -13.00 8.52 -13.34
N GLU A 445 -12.33 8.82 -12.24
CA GLU A 445 -12.89 8.97 -10.90
C GLU A 445 -12.36 10.27 -10.29
N THR A 446 -13.21 10.95 -9.52
CA THR A 446 -12.86 12.21 -8.84
C THR A 446 -11.71 12.00 -7.86
N ILE A 447 -10.74 12.92 -7.87
CA ILE A 447 -9.72 13.02 -6.83
C ILE A 447 -10.31 13.87 -5.70
N GLU A 448 -10.65 13.24 -4.58
CA GLU A 448 -11.30 13.90 -3.45
C GLU A 448 -10.32 14.50 -2.42
N ILE A 449 -9.03 14.55 -2.74
CA ILE A 449 -7.98 15.05 -1.85
C ILE A 449 -7.28 16.25 -2.49
N PHE A 450 -6.76 17.14 -1.67
CA PHE A 450 -5.89 18.24 -2.08
C PHE A 450 -4.47 17.97 -1.60
N SER A 451 -3.46 18.53 -2.28
CA SER A 451 -2.06 18.31 -1.86
C SER A 451 -1.77 18.86 -0.45
N ARG A 452 -2.59 19.81 0.01
CA ARG A 452 -2.62 20.30 1.40
C ARG A 452 -2.84 19.17 2.42
N ASP A 453 -3.67 18.20 2.10
CA ASP A 453 -4.08 17.13 3.03
C ASP A 453 -2.90 16.20 3.39
N ILE A 454 -1.85 16.17 2.56
CA ILE A 454 -0.60 15.42 2.79
C ILE A 454 0.61 16.31 3.08
N PHE A 455 0.42 17.61 3.31
CA PHE A 455 1.51 18.53 3.60
C PHE A 455 2.07 18.27 5.00
N ARG A 456 3.41 18.19 5.15
CA ARG A 456 4.05 17.96 6.46
C ARG A 456 4.09 19.20 7.36
N GLY A 457 3.95 20.40 6.81
CA GLY A 457 4.12 21.63 7.59
C GLY A 457 5.53 21.79 8.13
N ASP A 458 5.63 22.47 9.27
CA ASP A 458 6.90 22.77 9.96
C ASP A 458 7.42 21.59 10.80
N PHE A 459 6.70 20.47 10.82
CA PHE A 459 7.12 19.27 11.55
C PHE A 459 8.28 18.57 10.84
N ALA A 460 9.20 18.01 11.64
CA ALA A 460 10.27 17.17 11.12
C ALA A 460 9.73 15.83 10.60
N HIS A 461 8.66 15.34 11.24
CA HIS A 461 8.07 14.03 10.98
C HIS A 461 6.56 14.13 10.73
N PHE A 462 6.05 13.35 9.78
CA PHE A 462 4.61 13.14 9.61
C PHE A 462 4.00 12.51 10.86
N PHE A 463 4.68 11.56 11.51
CA PHE A 463 4.18 10.93 12.74
C PHE A 463 3.90 11.99 13.82
N GLU A 464 4.85 12.91 14.02
CA GLU A 464 4.74 14.02 14.97
C GLU A 464 3.55 14.93 14.63
N LYS A 465 3.47 15.37 13.37
CA LYS A 465 2.33 16.15 12.86
C LYS A 465 1.01 15.47 13.16
N GLU A 466 0.90 14.19 12.84
CA GLU A 466 -0.37 13.46 12.89
C GLU A 466 -0.81 13.19 14.35
N VAL A 467 0.14 12.97 15.27
CA VAL A 467 -0.17 12.97 16.71
C VAL A 467 -0.74 14.33 17.13
N HIS A 468 -0.11 15.44 16.73
CA HIS A 468 -0.59 16.79 17.05
C HIS A 468 -1.94 17.15 16.39
N GLU A 469 -2.23 16.59 15.22
CA GLU A 469 -3.52 16.77 14.53
C GLU A 469 -4.66 15.92 15.10
N SER A 470 -4.36 14.97 16.00
CA SER A 470 -5.31 13.97 16.48
C SER A 470 -6.56 14.58 17.12
N ALA A 471 -6.43 15.65 17.91
CA ALA A 471 -7.57 16.35 18.50
C ALA A 471 -8.52 16.92 17.42
N THR A 472 -7.96 17.49 16.35
CA THR A 472 -8.72 18.03 15.23
C THR A 472 -9.38 16.92 14.41
N SER A 473 -8.67 15.80 14.17
CA SER A 473 -9.20 14.64 13.44
C SER A 473 -10.40 14.01 14.17
N VAL A 474 -10.31 13.85 15.49
CA VAL A 474 -11.44 13.39 16.32
C VAL A 474 -12.61 14.36 16.21
N ARG A 475 -12.37 15.68 16.33
CA ARG A 475 -13.43 16.69 16.21
C ARG A 475 -14.17 16.59 14.88
N LYS A 476 -13.45 16.50 13.76
CA LYS A 476 -14.02 16.35 12.41
C LYS A 476 -14.89 15.10 12.30
N THR A 477 -14.48 14.00 12.95
CA THR A 477 -15.24 12.74 12.96
C THR A 477 -16.66 12.91 13.54
N LEU A 478 -16.84 13.83 14.50
CA LEU A 478 -18.13 14.05 15.19
C LEU A 478 -19.12 14.90 14.39
N VAL A 479 -18.65 15.68 13.42
CA VAL A 479 -19.47 16.69 12.72
C VAL A 479 -20.61 16.04 11.94
N GLY A 480 -21.84 16.53 12.17
CA GLY A 480 -23.04 16.11 11.46
C GLY A 480 -23.46 14.65 11.70
N ARG A 481 -23.05 14.04 12.83
CA ARG A 481 -23.34 12.63 13.13
C ARG A 481 -24.52 12.41 14.09
N TYR A 482 -24.97 13.44 14.79
CA TYR A 482 -26.09 13.37 15.74
C TYR A 482 -26.71 14.77 15.88
N THR A 483 -27.90 14.82 16.48
CA THR A 483 -28.54 16.08 16.90
C THR A 483 -28.67 16.13 18.41
N ARG A 484 -28.64 17.34 18.99
CA ARG A 484 -28.78 17.56 20.42
C ARG A 484 -29.74 18.71 20.67
N GLN A 485 -30.75 18.49 21.52
CA GLN A 485 -31.70 19.51 21.94
C GLN A 485 -31.89 19.43 23.46
N GLY A 486 -31.46 20.46 24.18
CA GLY A 486 -31.43 20.42 25.65
C GLY A 486 -30.56 19.27 26.16
N ARG A 487 -31.11 18.41 27.03
CA ARG A 487 -30.46 17.20 27.59
C ARG A 487 -30.87 15.90 26.89
N ALA A 488 -31.22 15.98 25.61
CA ALA A 488 -31.53 14.82 24.78
C ALA A 488 -30.69 14.87 23.50
N ALA A 489 -30.26 13.71 23.02
CA ALA A 489 -29.57 13.56 21.76
C ALA A 489 -30.16 12.40 20.95
N SER A 490 -30.08 12.48 19.63
CA SER A 490 -30.66 11.49 18.70
C SER A 490 -29.74 11.24 17.50
N PHE A 491 -29.70 9.98 17.06
CA PHE A 491 -29.02 9.54 15.84
C PHE A 491 -29.99 9.40 14.65
N ASP A 492 -31.26 9.74 14.83
CA ASP A 492 -32.23 9.86 13.74
C ASP A 492 -32.03 11.18 12.97
N LEU A 493 -31.33 11.09 11.85
CA LEU A 493 -31.06 12.23 10.96
C LEU A 493 -31.98 12.24 9.72
N GLY A 494 -33.07 11.47 9.76
CA GLY A 494 -33.98 11.30 8.62
C GLY A 494 -33.60 10.14 7.68
N PRO A 495 -34.38 9.94 6.61
CA PRO A 495 -34.30 8.75 5.75
C PRO A 495 -32.97 8.66 4.95
N ASP A 496 -32.38 9.80 4.64
CA ASP A 496 -31.10 9.91 3.93
C ASP A 496 -29.90 10.15 4.88
N GLY A 497 -30.14 10.05 6.19
CA GLY A 497 -29.10 10.19 7.21
C GLY A 497 -28.07 9.06 7.14
N ILE A 498 -26.83 9.35 7.53
CA ILE A 498 -25.71 8.39 7.50
C ILE A 498 -26.00 7.07 8.25
N TRP A 499 -26.85 7.14 9.28
CA TRP A 499 -27.24 5.99 10.11
C TRP A 499 -28.45 5.22 9.58
N ALA A 500 -29.16 5.74 8.57
CA ALA A 500 -30.45 5.19 8.14
C ALA A 500 -30.38 3.72 7.69
N GLY A 501 -29.29 3.32 7.04
CA GLY A 501 -29.07 1.91 6.66
C GLY A 501 -28.93 0.99 7.89
N LEU A 502 -28.05 1.36 8.82
CA LEU A 502 -27.78 0.59 10.03
C LEU A 502 -29.02 0.51 10.95
N ARG A 503 -29.70 1.64 11.18
CA ARG A 503 -30.91 1.71 12.00
C ARG A 503 -32.03 0.85 11.42
N ARG A 504 -32.24 0.90 10.09
CA ARG A 504 -33.17 0.01 9.40
C ARG A 504 -32.80 -1.46 9.61
N ARG A 505 -31.53 -1.85 9.43
CA ARG A 505 -31.11 -3.24 9.65
C ARG A 505 -31.42 -3.72 11.07
N LEU A 506 -31.18 -2.90 12.09
CA LEU A 506 -31.41 -3.26 13.49
C LEU A 506 -32.90 -3.41 13.83
N ALA A 507 -33.76 -2.60 13.20
CA ALA A 507 -35.19 -2.57 13.46
C ALA A 507 -36.04 -3.41 12.48
N ASP A 508 -35.42 -4.03 11.46
CA ASP A 508 -36.12 -4.76 10.40
C ASP A 508 -36.75 -6.07 10.91
N PRO A 509 -38.09 -6.17 11.02
CA PRO A 509 -38.75 -7.39 11.49
C PRO A 509 -38.77 -8.51 10.44
N ALA A 510 -38.45 -8.21 9.18
CA ALA A 510 -38.40 -9.21 8.11
C ALA A 510 -37.06 -9.98 8.09
N LYS A 511 -36.09 -9.56 8.90
CA LYS A 511 -34.78 -10.22 9.04
C LYS A 511 -34.59 -10.81 10.44
N PRO A 512 -33.71 -11.80 10.61
CA PRO A 512 -33.31 -12.25 11.94
C PRO A 512 -32.80 -11.08 12.78
N ALA A 513 -33.29 -11.03 14.03
CA ALA A 513 -32.84 -10.07 15.02
C ALA A 513 -31.34 -10.23 15.25
N ILE A 514 -30.62 -9.10 15.35
CA ILE A 514 -29.18 -9.15 15.57
C ILE A 514 -28.87 -9.77 16.93
N ARG A 515 -28.01 -10.80 16.94
CA ARG A 515 -27.51 -11.45 18.15
C ARG A 515 -26.00 -11.36 18.28
N ARG A 516 -25.29 -11.03 17.20
CA ARG A 516 -23.83 -11.02 17.16
C ARG A 516 -23.30 -9.75 16.49
N ILE A 517 -22.30 -9.13 17.10
CA ILE A 517 -21.54 -8.04 16.50
C ILE A 517 -20.06 -8.44 16.54
N PHE A 518 -19.45 -8.56 15.36
CA PHE A 518 -18.02 -8.77 15.22
C PHE A 518 -17.37 -7.45 14.81
N VAL A 519 -16.30 -7.06 15.50
CA VAL A 519 -15.49 -5.91 15.14
C VAL A 519 -14.13 -6.40 14.63
N THR A 520 -13.73 -5.96 13.45
CA THR A 520 -12.53 -6.49 12.81
C THR A 520 -11.70 -5.44 12.09
N GLY A 521 -10.40 -5.69 12.02
CA GLY A 521 -9.38 -4.85 11.39
C GLY A 521 -8.03 -5.57 11.43
N GLN A 522 -6.96 -4.90 11.05
CA GLN A 522 -5.60 -5.45 11.14
C GLN A 522 -4.64 -4.42 11.77
N GLY A 523 -3.68 -4.88 12.58
CA GLY A 523 -2.72 -4.01 13.27
C GLY A 523 -3.41 -3.04 14.24
N THR A 524 -3.03 -1.75 14.22
CA THR A 524 -3.67 -0.69 15.03
C THR A 524 -5.19 -0.63 14.85
N ALA A 525 -5.73 -0.90 13.65
CA ALA A 525 -7.19 -0.94 13.43
C ALA A 525 -7.87 -2.11 14.16
N ALA A 526 -7.17 -3.23 14.39
CA ALA A 526 -7.68 -4.32 15.22
C ALA A 526 -7.71 -3.93 16.70
N ILE A 527 -6.72 -3.16 17.18
CA ILE A 527 -6.71 -2.63 18.55
C ILE A 527 -7.79 -1.56 18.75
N ALA A 528 -8.01 -0.69 17.75
CA ALA A 528 -9.18 0.17 17.73
C ALA A 528 -10.46 -0.66 17.80
N GLY A 529 -10.54 -1.79 17.07
CA GLY A 529 -11.64 -2.74 17.14
C GLY A 529 -11.88 -3.32 18.54
N MET A 530 -10.82 -3.61 19.31
CA MET A 530 -10.94 -3.99 20.72
C MET A 530 -11.56 -2.87 21.56
N GLY A 531 -11.15 -1.61 21.33
CA GLY A 531 -11.74 -0.41 21.92
C GLY A 531 -13.23 -0.28 21.57
N VAL A 532 -13.59 -0.41 20.30
CA VAL A 532 -14.97 -0.32 19.84
C VAL A 532 -15.83 -1.44 20.43
N ALA A 533 -15.34 -2.68 20.49
CA ALA A 533 -16.05 -3.78 21.14
C ALA A 533 -16.28 -3.52 22.65
N HIS A 534 -15.29 -2.95 23.34
CA HIS A 534 -15.46 -2.52 24.74
C HIS A 534 -16.59 -1.49 24.89
N LEU A 535 -16.59 -0.45 24.04
CA LEU A 535 -17.60 0.61 24.07
C LEU A 535 -19.00 0.10 23.70
N LEU A 536 -19.11 -0.83 22.75
CA LEU A 536 -20.37 -1.50 22.40
C LEU A 536 -20.94 -2.31 23.57
N ARG A 537 -20.10 -3.06 24.29
CA ARG A 537 -20.57 -3.82 25.47
C ARG A 537 -21.11 -2.90 26.56
N GLN A 538 -20.51 -1.73 26.74
CA GLN A 538 -21.01 -0.71 27.68
C GLN A 538 -22.34 -0.07 27.22
N ALA A 539 -22.52 0.10 25.90
CA ALA A 539 -23.70 0.74 25.33
C ALA A 539 -24.92 -0.20 25.19
N LEU A 540 -24.72 -1.52 25.29
CA LEU A 540 -25.76 -2.53 25.08
C LEU A 540 -26.12 -3.36 26.34
N PRO A 541 -26.22 -2.74 27.54
CA PRO A 541 -26.54 -3.49 28.75
C PRO A 541 -27.91 -4.16 28.64
N GLY A 542 -28.05 -5.35 29.20
CA GLY A 542 -29.33 -6.09 29.22
C GLY A 542 -29.76 -6.69 27.89
N THR A 543 -29.00 -6.50 26.81
CA THR A 543 -29.25 -7.20 25.54
C THR A 543 -28.66 -8.60 25.55
N SER A 544 -29.14 -9.46 24.65
CA SER A 544 -28.53 -10.77 24.37
C SER A 544 -27.46 -10.70 23.27
N ILE A 545 -27.02 -9.50 22.87
CA ILE A 545 -26.11 -9.33 21.74
C ILE A 545 -24.70 -9.63 22.22
N HIS A 546 -24.06 -10.64 21.62
CA HIS A 546 -22.66 -10.94 21.85
C HIS A 546 -21.78 -10.02 21.00
N VAL A 547 -20.82 -9.36 21.63
CA VAL A 547 -19.88 -8.46 20.96
C VAL A 547 -18.47 -9.01 21.10
N GLU A 548 -17.82 -9.24 19.96
CA GLU A 548 -16.47 -9.80 19.87
C GLU A 548 -15.60 -8.95 18.95
N ALA A 549 -14.31 -8.82 19.30
CA ALA A 549 -13.31 -8.23 18.43
C ALA A 549 -12.29 -9.29 18.03
N ALA A 550 -12.00 -9.39 16.74
CA ALA A 550 -11.03 -10.34 16.20
C ALA A 550 -10.23 -9.68 15.08
N LYS A 551 -8.94 -10.04 14.97
CA LYS A 551 -8.11 -9.65 13.83
C LYS A 551 -8.73 -10.24 12.56
N ALA A 552 -8.66 -9.50 11.45
CA ALA A 552 -9.28 -9.93 10.19
C ALA A 552 -8.77 -11.28 9.71
N SER A 553 -7.45 -11.54 9.85
CA SER A 553 -6.86 -12.84 9.50
C SER A 553 -7.51 -14.01 10.24
N GLU A 554 -7.75 -13.86 11.54
CA GLU A 554 -8.34 -14.91 12.39
C GLU A 554 -9.85 -15.01 12.17
N LEU A 555 -10.56 -13.87 12.13
CA LEU A 555 -11.99 -13.90 11.90
C LEU A 555 -12.31 -14.58 10.56
N SER A 556 -11.53 -14.31 9.51
CA SER A 556 -11.73 -14.93 8.20
C SER A 556 -11.67 -16.46 8.22
N SER A 557 -10.86 -17.07 9.10
CA SER A 557 -10.83 -18.53 9.24
C SER A 557 -12.04 -19.09 10.00
N ASP A 558 -12.60 -18.30 10.91
CA ASP A 558 -13.68 -18.74 11.79
C ASP A 558 -15.07 -18.56 11.14
N LEU A 559 -15.17 -17.77 10.07
CA LEU A 559 -16.44 -17.50 9.37
C LEU A 559 -16.84 -18.59 8.37
N ASP A 560 -15.98 -19.56 8.08
CA ASP A 560 -16.26 -20.59 7.07
C ASP A 560 -17.42 -21.51 7.50
N GLY A 561 -18.40 -21.70 6.60
CA GLY A 561 -19.62 -22.47 6.86
C GLY A 561 -20.57 -21.88 7.93
N VAL A 562 -20.25 -20.71 8.50
CA VAL A 562 -21.08 -20.05 9.52
C VAL A 562 -22.10 -19.14 8.87
N ARG A 563 -23.39 -19.36 9.13
CA ARG A 563 -24.45 -18.40 8.78
C ARG A 563 -24.33 -17.15 9.64
N LEU A 564 -24.46 -15.97 9.03
CA LEU A 564 -24.27 -14.67 9.69
C LEU A 564 -25.46 -13.71 9.47
N ASP A 565 -26.63 -14.23 9.11
CA ASP A 565 -27.84 -13.44 8.87
C ASP A 565 -28.35 -12.69 10.10
N ASP A 566 -27.95 -13.08 11.31
CA ASP A 566 -28.20 -12.40 12.60
C ASP A 566 -27.00 -11.58 13.10
N ALA A 567 -26.00 -11.32 12.24
CA ALA A 567 -24.76 -10.66 12.63
C ALA A 567 -24.53 -9.33 11.91
N ILE A 568 -23.87 -8.41 12.63
CA ILE A 568 -23.23 -7.22 12.06
C ILE A 568 -21.73 -7.41 12.13
N VAL A 569 -21.03 -7.18 11.02
CA VAL A 569 -19.56 -7.09 10.99
C VAL A 569 -19.18 -5.62 10.82
N ILE A 570 -18.51 -5.08 11.83
CA ILE A 570 -17.94 -3.74 11.83
C ILE A 570 -16.48 -3.85 11.37
N ALA A 571 -16.21 -3.46 10.13
CA ALA A 571 -14.87 -3.50 9.54
C ALA A 571 -14.18 -2.13 9.66
N ILE A 572 -13.03 -2.10 10.32
CA ILE A 572 -12.23 -0.89 10.57
C ILE A 572 -10.98 -0.92 9.70
N SER A 573 -10.79 0.12 8.86
CA SER A 573 -9.58 0.27 8.05
C SER A 573 -9.32 1.73 7.69
N GLN A 574 -8.08 2.22 7.87
CA GLN A 574 -7.71 3.56 7.44
C GLN A 574 -7.74 3.69 5.90
N SER A 575 -7.06 2.79 5.18
CA SER A 575 -6.94 2.86 3.72
C SER A 575 -8.16 2.33 2.98
N GLY A 576 -8.96 1.46 3.62
CA GLY A 576 -10.05 0.70 3.01
C GLY A 576 -9.59 -0.32 1.95
N THR A 577 -8.28 -0.56 1.81
CA THR A 577 -7.67 -1.49 0.84
C THR A 577 -7.00 -2.69 1.49
N THR A 578 -6.97 -2.77 2.83
CA THR A 578 -6.32 -3.87 3.58
C THR A 578 -6.87 -5.22 3.12
N THR A 579 -6.00 -6.08 2.59
CA THR A 579 -6.38 -7.35 1.92
C THR A 579 -7.15 -8.28 2.84
N ASP A 580 -6.62 -8.58 4.03
CA ASP A 580 -7.28 -9.51 4.97
C ASP A 580 -8.63 -8.96 5.45
N THR A 581 -8.74 -7.65 5.69
CA THR A 581 -10.01 -7.01 6.07
C THR A 581 -11.04 -7.10 4.95
N ASN A 582 -10.65 -6.77 3.71
CA ASN A 582 -11.55 -6.88 2.56
C ASN A 582 -11.99 -8.32 2.31
N ARG A 583 -11.07 -9.30 2.44
CA ARG A 583 -11.40 -10.72 2.33
C ARG A 583 -12.38 -11.16 3.41
N THR A 584 -12.17 -10.74 4.65
CA THR A 584 -13.08 -11.05 5.77
C THR A 584 -14.47 -10.49 5.51
N VAL A 585 -14.55 -9.27 4.97
CA VAL A 585 -15.82 -8.64 4.56
C VAL A 585 -16.50 -9.43 3.44
N ASP A 586 -15.76 -9.85 2.42
CA ASP A 586 -16.31 -10.65 1.32
C ASP A 586 -16.91 -11.97 1.84
N LEU A 587 -16.18 -12.68 2.71
CA LEU A 587 -16.65 -13.92 3.35
C LEU A 587 -17.87 -13.67 4.24
N ALA A 588 -17.81 -12.67 5.12
CA ALA A 588 -18.91 -12.34 6.01
C ALA A 588 -20.19 -11.99 5.26
N ARG A 589 -20.05 -11.19 4.18
CA ARG A 589 -21.16 -10.80 3.32
C ARG A 589 -21.75 -12.00 2.58
N ALA A 590 -20.91 -12.88 2.03
CA ALA A 590 -21.36 -14.11 1.40
C ALA A 590 -22.14 -15.02 2.37
N SER A 591 -21.75 -15.01 3.65
CA SER A 591 -22.45 -15.70 4.74
C SER A 591 -23.69 -14.97 5.29
N GLY A 592 -24.08 -13.82 4.72
CA GLY A 592 -25.31 -13.09 5.04
C GLY A 592 -25.16 -11.98 6.09
N ALA A 593 -23.95 -11.66 6.55
CA ALA A 593 -23.72 -10.59 7.52
C ALA A 593 -24.07 -9.21 6.96
N TRP A 594 -24.54 -8.32 7.83
CA TRP A 594 -24.59 -6.89 7.51
C TRP A 594 -23.22 -6.25 7.73
N ILE A 595 -22.69 -5.55 6.72
CA ILE A 595 -21.37 -4.94 6.77
C ILE A 595 -21.48 -3.45 7.10
N HIS A 596 -20.89 -3.04 8.23
CA HIS A 596 -20.71 -1.63 8.59
C HIS A 596 -19.22 -1.27 8.57
N ALA A 597 -18.80 -0.30 7.75
CA ALA A 597 -17.39 0.09 7.68
C ALA A 597 -17.09 1.36 8.47
N ILE A 598 -15.99 1.38 9.22
CA ILE A 598 -15.37 2.60 9.74
C ILE A 598 -14.09 2.80 8.95
N VAL A 599 -14.08 3.81 8.09
CA VAL A 599 -13.04 3.96 7.06
C VAL A 599 -12.70 5.41 6.82
N ASN A 600 -11.47 5.71 6.44
CA ASN A 600 -11.09 7.08 6.10
C ASN A 600 -11.28 7.33 4.59
N ARG A 601 -10.73 6.49 3.72
CA ARG A 601 -10.75 6.73 2.27
C ARG A 601 -12.13 6.51 1.62
N ARG A 602 -12.77 7.60 1.19
CA ARG A 602 -14.10 7.65 0.55
C ARG A 602 -14.28 6.75 -0.70
N ASN A 603 -13.28 6.70 -1.57
CA ASN A 603 -13.31 5.88 -2.80
C ASN A 603 -12.69 4.48 -2.64
N SER A 604 -12.55 3.98 -1.41
CA SER A 604 -11.90 2.69 -1.18
C SER A 604 -12.78 1.48 -1.52
N PRO A 605 -12.18 0.31 -1.81
CA PRO A 605 -12.91 -0.94 -2.00
C PRO A 605 -13.85 -1.28 -0.83
N LEU A 606 -13.40 -1.06 0.42
CA LEU A 606 -14.21 -1.33 1.60
C LEU A 606 -15.52 -0.54 1.64
N VAL A 607 -15.51 0.73 1.20
CA VAL A 607 -16.74 1.55 1.11
C VAL A 607 -17.74 0.89 0.16
N ARG A 608 -17.27 0.49 -1.03
CA ARG A 608 -18.12 -0.13 -2.07
C ARG A 608 -18.70 -1.49 -1.64
N LYS A 609 -18.00 -2.19 -0.75
CA LYS A 609 -18.39 -3.52 -0.23
C LYS A 609 -19.30 -3.46 1.02
N SER A 610 -19.44 -2.29 1.62
CA SER A 610 -20.19 -2.09 2.87
C SER A 610 -21.66 -1.74 2.63
N ASP A 611 -22.57 -2.20 3.50
CA ASP A 611 -24.00 -1.82 3.47
C ASP A 611 -24.26 -0.47 4.15
N SER A 612 -23.35 -0.06 5.04
CA SER A 612 -23.33 1.24 5.70
C SER A 612 -21.89 1.58 6.08
N HIS A 613 -21.55 2.86 6.16
CA HIS A 613 -20.19 3.26 6.54
C HIS A 613 -20.18 4.61 7.28
N LEU A 614 -19.14 4.80 8.08
CA LEU A 614 -18.81 6.06 8.73
C LEU A 614 -17.40 6.47 8.34
N PHE A 615 -17.27 7.70 7.84
CA PHE A 615 -15.97 8.29 7.57
C PHE A 615 -15.33 8.84 8.84
N THR A 616 -14.11 8.42 9.13
CA THR A 616 -13.27 9.07 10.14
C THR A 616 -12.82 10.44 9.63
N SER A 617 -12.65 11.41 10.53
CA SER A 617 -12.37 12.80 10.18
C SER A 617 -13.42 13.30 9.16
N ASP A 618 -12.98 13.75 8.00
CA ASP A 618 -13.80 14.11 6.82
C ASP A 618 -13.65 13.09 5.68
N GLY A 619 -12.98 11.95 5.89
CA GLY A 619 -12.66 10.96 4.87
C GLY A 619 -11.66 11.40 3.79
N ARG A 620 -11.01 12.55 3.99
CA ARG A 620 -9.93 13.10 3.15
C ARG A 620 -8.60 13.20 3.90
N ASP A 621 -8.64 13.14 5.23
CA ASP A 621 -7.51 13.30 6.14
C ASP A 621 -6.50 12.14 6.05
N ILE A 622 -5.59 12.20 5.07
CA ILE A 622 -4.59 11.14 4.82
C ILE A 622 -3.58 11.07 5.97
N GLU A 623 -3.22 9.83 6.32
CA GLU A 623 -2.13 9.51 7.23
C GLU A 623 -0.94 9.05 6.38
N MET A 624 0.12 9.85 6.38
CA MET A 624 1.36 9.63 5.62
C MET A 624 2.40 8.88 6.45
N ALA A 625 2.38 9.03 7.79
CA ALA A 625 3.25 8.22 8.63
C ALA A 625 2.86 6.75 8.51
N VAL A 626 3.86 5.90 8.40
CA VAL A 626 3.59 4.47 8.23
C VAL A 626 3.03 3.87 9.52
N ALA A 627 3.48 4.33 10.69
CA ALA A 627 2.88 3.99 11.98
C ALA A 627 1.63 4.85 12.21
N SER A 628 0.46 4.20 12.36
CA SER A 628 -0.82 4.90 12.53
C SER A 628 -0.92 5.61 13.89
N THR A 629 -1.49 6.81 13.89
CA THR A 629 -1.67 7.75 15.01
C THR A 629 -3.11 8.29 15.04
N LYS A 630 -3.40 9.39 14.35
CA LYS A 630 -4.71 10.07 14.31
C LYS A 630 -5.85 9.15 13.89
N ALA A 631 -5.56 8.18 13.01
CA ALA A 631 -6.59 7.24 12.58
C ALA A 631 -7.09 6.36 13.74
N PHE A 632 -6.25 5.95 14.69
CA PHE A 632 -6.68 5.17 15.86
C PHE A 632 -7.72 5.93 16.68
N TYR A 633 -7.45 7.19 17.02
CA TYR A 633 -8.34 8.01 17.84
C TYR A 633 -9.66 8.28 17.14
N SER A 634 -9.61 8.64 15.86
CA SER A 634 -10.81 8.88 15.04
C SER A 634 -11.61 7.59 14.82
N GLN A 635 -10.98 6.42 14.69
CA GLN A 635 -11.66 5.12 14.62
C GLN A 635 -12.38 4.77 15.92
N VAL A 636 -11.76 5.02 17.08
CA VAL A 636 -12.41 4.83 18.39
C VAL A 636 -13.58 5.79 18.57
N ALA A 637 -13.43 7.06 18.21
CA ALA A 637 -14.51 8.06 18.27
C ALA A 637 -15.68 7.68 17.35
N ALA A 638 -15.38 7.28 16.10
CA ALA A 638 -16.36 6.76 15.16
C ALA A 638 -17.08 5.51 15.71
N GLY A 639 -16.34 4.58 16.32
CA GLY A 639 -16.93 3.41 16.96
C GLY A 639 -17.78 3.73 18.17
N LYS A 640 -17.44 4.76 18.97
CA LYS A 640 -18.31 5.26 20.05
C LYS A 640 -19.63 5.79 19.49
N LEU A 641 -19.59 6.55 18.40
CA LEU A 641 -20.81 7.01 17.71
C LEU A 641 -21.65 5.84 17.20
N THR A 642 -21.01 4.83 16.59
CA THR A 642 -21.71 3.60 16.16
C THR A 642 -22.36 2.90 17.36
N ALA A 643 -21.65 2.76 18.49
CA ALA A 643 -22.20 2.16 19.70
C ALA A 643 -23.41 2.91 20.25
N LEU A 644 -23.34 4.24 20.30
CA LEU A 644 -24.44 5.09 20.75
C LEU A 644 -25.63 5.08 19.77
N CYS A 645 -25.38 5.03 18.46
CA CYS A 645 -26.44 4.88 17.46
C CYS A 645 -27.19 3.55 17.62
N ILE A 646 -26.48 2.45 17.87
CA ILE A 646 -27.10 1.14 18.12
C ILE A 646 -27.90 1.19 19.42
N ALA A 647 -27.36 1.80 20.47
CA ALA A 647 -28.04 1.95 21.76
C ALA A 647 -29.32 2.80 21.68
N ASP A 648 -29.28 3.92 20.94
CA ASP A 648 -30.44 4.76 20.63
C ASP A 648 -31.53 3.97 19.90
N THR A 649 -31.11 3.18 18.89
CA THR A 649 -32.04 2.39 18.07
C THR A 649 -32.70 1.25 18.84
N LEU A 650 -31.95 0.60 19.72
CA LEU A 650 -32.45 -0.52 20.54
C LEU A 650 -33.07 -0.06 21.87
N GLY A 651 -32.95 1.22 22.21
CA GLY A 651 -33.44 1.78 23.48
C GLY A 651 -32.71 1.27 24.72
N THR A 652 -31.44 0.83 24.60
CA THR A 652 -30.66 0.28 25.72
C THR A 652 -30.11 1.38 26.65
N LEU A 653 -29.96 2.59 26.13
CA LEU A 653 -29.65 3.80 26.87
C LEU A 653 -30.77 4.82 26.66
N SER A 654 -31.10 5.57 27.71
CA SER A 654 -32.01 6.71 27.58
C SER A 654 -31.36 7.85 26.79
N LEU A 655 -32.17 8.71 26.18
CA LEU A 655 -31.69 9.89 25.44
C LEU A 655 -30.83 10.84 26.28
N THR A 656 -31.03 10.87 27.61
CA THR A 656 -30.19 11.64 28.54
C THR A 656 -28.85 10.96 28.82
N GLN A 657 -28.81 9.63 28.94
CA GLN A 657 -27.54 8.89 29.04
C GLN A 657 -26.73 9.05 27.75
N ILE A 658 -27.38 8.94 26.59
CA ILE A 658 -26.74 9.16 25.28
C ILE A 658 -26.20 10.59 25.19
N HIS A 659 -26.98 11.59 25.64
CA HIS A 659 -26.53 12.97 25.74
C HIS A 659 -25.26 13.11 26.59
N ASP A 660 -25.22 12.52 27.79
CA ASP A 660 -24.08 12.67 28.70
C ASP A 660 -22.82 11.96 28.17
N GLU A 661 -22.99 10.81 27.51
CA GLU A 661 -21.95 10.09 26.75
C GLU A 661 -21.39 10.94 25.60
N LEU A 662 -22.26 11.63 24.85
CA LEU A 662 -21.84 12.53 23.77
C LEU A 662 -21.10 13.76 24.29
N VAL A 663 -21.50 14.31 25.43
CA VAL A 663 -20.77 15.44 26.06
C VAL A 663 -19.34 15.04 26.42
N ALA A 664 -19.13 13.82 26.93
CA ALA A 664 -17.79 13.31 27.18
C ALA A 664 -16.99 13.12 25.88
N LEU A 665 -17.62 12.54 24.84
CA LEU A 665 -16.99 12.38 23.52
C LEU A 665 -16.63 13.72 22.85
N GLU A 666 -17.50 14.73 22.96
CA GLU A 666 -17.25 16.10 22.49
C GLU A 666 -16.09 16.77 23.24
N GLY A 667 -15.87 16.38 24.50
CA GLY A 667 -14.75 16.82 25.33
C GLY A 667 -13.43 16.10 25.04
N LEU A 668 -13.46 14.92 24.40
CA LEU A 668 -12.25 14.13 24.12
C LEU A 668 -11.17 14.93 23.35
N PRO A 669 -11.48 15.71 22.29
CA PRO A 669 -10.49 16.56 21.63
C PRO A 669 -9.72 17.50 22.57
N SER A 670 -10.39 18.16 23.52
CA SER A 670 -9.69 19.05 24.46
C SER A 670 -8.85 18.28 25.47
N ARG A 671 -9.28 17.07 25.87
CA ARG A 671 -8.48 16.19 26.73
C ARG A 671 -7.24 15.64 26.04
N ILE A 672 -7.34 15.32 24.75
CA ILE A 672 -6.17 14.97 23.93
C ILE A 672 -5.20 16.15 23.90
N GLN A 673 -5.70 17.38 23.67
CA GLN A 673 -4.85 18.57 23.70
C GLN A 673 -4.17 18.77 25.05
N GLU A 674 -4.89 18.60 26.17
CA GLU A 674 -4.30 18.67 27.52
C GLU A 674 -3.12 17.68 27.71
N VAL A 675 -3.13 16.51 27.05
CA VAL A 675 -2.01 15.55 27.11
C VAL A 675 -0.87 15.97 26.17
N LEU A 676 -1.19 16.50 24.99
CA LEU A 676 -0.20 17.05 24.06
C LEU A 676 0.56 18.24 24.69
N ASP A 677 -0.12 19.06 25.48
CA ASP A 677 0.48 20.20 26.19
C ASP A 677 1.52 19.75 27.26
N GLU A 678 1.52 18.47 27.65
CA GLU A 678 2.49 17.86 28.58
C GLU A 678 3.64 17.13 27.85
N GLU A 679 3.81 17.36 26.53
CA GLU A 679 4.80 16.69 25.70
C GLU A 679 6.23 16.82 26.26
N ASP A 680 6.64 17.98 26.74
CA ASP A 680 7.99 18.20 27.29
C ASP A 680 8.32 17.23 28.44
N LEU A 681 7.34 16.97 29.32
CA LEU A 681 7.49 16.02 30.43
C LEU A 681 7.58 14.58 29.92
N ILE A 682 6.76 14.22 28.94
CA ILE A 682 6.76 12.90 28.31
C ILE A 682 8.08 12.66 27.57
N ALA A 683 8.57 13.67 26.83
CA ALA A 683 9.83 13.66 26.11
C ALA A 683 11.01 13.49 27.06
N ALA A 684 11.08 14.27 28.14
CA ALA A 684 12.14 14.16 29.14
C ALA A 684 12.19 12.75 29.78
N CYS A 685 11.01 12.15 30.02
CA CYS A 685 10.91 10.77 30.50
C CYS A 685 11.46 9.77 29.47
N ALA A 686 11.03 9.86 28.22
CA ALA A 686 11.47 8.98 27.15
C ALA A 686 12.99 9.08 26.89
N GLU A 687 13.53 10.30 26.83
CA GLU A 687 14.94 10.58 26.58
C GLU A 687 15.85 10.02 27.68
N ARG A 688 15.39 10.08 28.93
CA ARG A 688 16.13 9.59 30.08
C ARG A 688 16.18 8.07 30.13
N TYR A 689 15.05 7.41 29.94
CA TYR A 689 14.94 5.97 30.22
C TYR A 689 15.08 5.09 28.97
N ALA A 690 14.60 5.50 27.79
CA ALA A 690 14.62 4.61 26.63
C ALA A 690 16.04 4.17 26.19
N PRO A 691 17.05 5.05 26.05
CA PRO A 691 18.35 4.69 25.47
C PRO A 691 19.19 3.75 26.34
N GLN A 692 19.01 3.85 27.66
CA GLN A 692 19.78 3.11 28.68
C GLN A 692 19.20 1.74 29.01
N ASN A 693 18.09 1.33 28.39
CA ASN A 693 17.43 0.08 28.73
C ASN A 693 17.26 -0.79 27.48
N ARG A 694 17.75 -2.02 27.56
CA ARG A 694 17.70 -2.98 26.44
C ARG A 694 16.34 -3.67 26.31
N TYR A 695 15.65 -3.98 27.40
CA TYR A 695 14.42 -4.76 27.39
C TYR A 695 13.29 -4.00 28.08
N TRP A 696 12.15 -3.92 27.41
CA TRP A 696 11.01 -3.10 27.81
C TRP A 696 9.75 -3.96 27.84
N ALA A 697 8.77 -3.58 28.66
CA ALA A 697 7.42 -4.16 28.69
C ALA A 697 6.36 -3.07 28.83
N VAL A 698 5.12 -3.38 28.43
CA VAL A 698 3.95 -2.54 28.70
C VAL A 698 2.91 -3.38 29.44
N VAL A 699 2.32 -2.85 30.51
CA VAL A 699 1.28 -3.56 31.27
C VAL A 699 0.04 -2.70 31.45
N GLY A 700 -1.12 -3.34 31.54
CA GLY A 700 -2.38 -2.66 31.81
C GLY A 700 -3.49 -3.65 32.16
N ASN A 701 -4.51 -3.19 32.87
CA ASN A 701 -5.66 -4.00 33.29
C ASN A 701 -6.96 -3.49 32.65
N GLY A 702 -7.89 -4.38 32.34
CA GLY A 702 -9.18 -4.00 31.75
C GLY A 702 -9.02 -3.14 30.47
N PRO A 703 -9.72 -2.00 30.34
CA PRO A 703 -9.57 -1.09 29.19
C PRO A 703 -8.14 -0.55 29.00
N ASN A 704 -7.34 -0.43 30.06
CA ASN A 704 -5.94 0.00 29.95
C ASN A 704 -5.08 -1.00 29.15
N LYS A 705 -5.49 -2.27 29.04
CA LYS A 705 -4.82 -3.24 28.16
C LYS A 705 -4.96 -2.85 26.68
N ILE A 706 -6.04 -2.18 26.28
CA ILE A 706 -6.25 -1.71 24.91
C ILE A 706 -5.18 -0.66 24.57
N ALA A 707 -4.95 0.30 25.47
CA ALA A 707 -3.85 1.25 25.34
C ALA A 707 -2.49 0.55 25.32
N ALA A 708 -2.26 -0.39 26.25
CA ALA A 708 -0.99 -1.11 26.33
C ALA A 708 -0.65 -1.88 25.03
N GLU A 709 -1.65 -2.51 24.39
CA GLU A 709 -1.51 -3.21 23.11
C GLU A 709 -1.15 -2.27 21.94
N GLU A 710 -1.74 -1.08 21.89
CA GLU A 710 -1.45 -0.08 20.86
C GLU A 710 -0.09 0.58 21.09
N ILE A 711 0.24 0.93 22.34
CA ILE A 711 1.55 1.47 22.71
C ILE A 711 2.64 0.47 22.30
N ARG A 712 2.48 -0.82 22.60
CA ARG A 712 3.43 -1.86 22.18
C ARG A 712 3.64 -1.89 20.67
N ILE A 713 2.59 -1.77 19.86
CA ILE A 713 2.73 -1.68 18.41
C ILE A 713 3.58 -0.46 18.04
N LYS A 714 3.28 0.73 18.56
CA LYS A 714 4.06 1.94 18.25
C LYS A 714 5.51 1.82 18.66
N LEU A 715 5.79 1.30 19.84
CA LEU A 715 7.17 1.11 20.29
C LEU A 715 7.92 0.09 19.42
N SER A 716 7.24 -0.95 18.94
CA SER A 716 7.84 -1.92 18.02
C SER A 716 8.10 -1.30 16.64
N GLU A 717 7.15 -0.50 16.14
CA GLU A 717 7.23 0.21 14.86
C GLU A 717 8.29 1.33 14.87
N LEU A 718 8.41 2.09 15.96
CA LEU A 718 9.27 3.27 16.05
C LEU A 718 10.65 2.96 16.63
N CYS A 719 10.75 2.07 17.62
CA CYS A 719 12.00 1.80 18.36
C CYS A 719 12.69 0.49 17.94
N TYR A 720 12.05 -0.34 17.10
CA TYR A 720 12.54 -1.64 16.63
C TYR A 720 12.90 -2.61 17.75
N LYS A 721 12.02 -2.70 18.75
CA LYS A 721 12.15 -3.61 19.88
C LYS A 721 11.00 -4.59 19.90
N SER A 722 11.29 -5.84 20.26
CA SER A 722 10.25 -6.77 20.68
C SER A 722 9.82 -6.38 22.09
N ILE A 723 8.54 -6.09 22.25
CA ILE A 723 7.97 -5.60 23.50
C ILE A 723 6.76 -6.49 23.83
N PRO A 724 6.76 -7.19 24.97
CA PRO A 724 5.59 -7.93 25.42
C PRO A 724 4.55 -6.99 26.05
N VAL A 725 3.32 -7.50 26.14
CA VAL A 725 2.24 -6.82 26.84
C VAL A 725 1.51 -7.79 27.75
N ASP A 726 1.54 -7.52 29.05
CA ASP A 726 0.94 -8.37 30.07
C ASP A 726 -0.21 -7.66 30.79
N PHE A 727 -1.01 -8.44 31.53
CA PHE A 727 -1.77 -7.87 32.63
C PHE A 727 -0.80 -7.50 33.75
N THR A 728 -1.11 -6.45 34.51
CA THR A 728 -0.15 -5.92 35.49
C THR A 728 0.19 -6.95 36.56
N GLU A 729 -0.82 -7.68 37.04
CA GLU A 729 -0.66 -8.76 38.01
C GLU A 729 0.12 -9.95 37.42
N ASP A 730 -0.06 -10.28 36.14
CA ASP A 730 0.58 -11.44 35.51
C ASP A 730 2.10 -11.27 35.37
N LYS A 731 2.59 -10.02 35.35
CA LYS A 731 4.01 -9.73 35.17
C LYS A 731 4.89 -10.33 36.29
N LYS A 732 4.40 -10.43 37.53
CA LYS A 732 5.16 -11.10 38.62
C LYS A 732 5.13 -12.62 38.55
N HIS A 733 4.32 -13.21 37.68
CA HIS A 733 4.26 -14.66 37.47
C HIS A 733 5.29 -15.16 36.44
N ILE A 734 6.10 -14.24 35.90
CA ILE A 734 7.28 -14.51 35.08
C ILE A 734 8.53 -13.87 35.73
N ASP A 735 9.69 -13.97 35.07
CA ASP A 735 10.92 -13.34 35.56
C ASP A 735 10.89 -11.81 35.34
N LEU A 736 10.73 -11.04 36.43
CA LEU A 736 10.68 -9.57 36.40
C LEU A 736 11.97 -8.92 35.86
N SER A 737 13.11 -9.61 35.93
CA SER A 737 14.40 -9.05 35.54
C SER A 737 14.64 -9.03 34.03
N THR A 738 13.86 -9.78 33.26
CA THR A 738 14.02 -9.87 31.80
C THR A 738 13.64 -8.58 31.08
N GLU A 739 12.76 -7.76 31.67
CA GLU A 739 12.16 -6.57 31.06
C GLU A 739 12.08 -5.41 32.08
N PRO A 740 13.24 -4.86 32.49
CA PRO A 740 13.30 -3.95 33.63
C PRO A 740 12.56 -2.63 33.36
N LEU A 741 12.56 -2.09 32.14
CA LEU A 741 11.82 -0.87 31.84
C LEU A 741 10.34 -1.21 31.57
N THR A 742 9.45 -0.85 32.50
CA THR A 742 8.02 -1.22 32.39
C THR A 742 7.13 0.02 32.32
N LEU A 743 6.37 0.17 31.24
CA LEU A 743 5.31 1.17 31.11
C LEU A 743 4.01 0.62 31.70
N VAL A 744 3.52 1.19 32.79
CA VAL A 744 2.34 0.75 33.53
C VAL A 744 1.17 1.68 33.23
N ILE A 745 0.12 1.15 32.60
CA ILE A 745 -1.07 1.93 32.24
C ILE A 745 -2.16 1.75 33.31
N ALA A 746 -2.39 2.82 34.09
CA ALA A 746 -3.22 2.82 35.29
C ALA A 746 -4.09 4.10 35.40
N ASN A 747 -4.48 4.69 34.28
CA ASN A 747 -5.13 6.01 34.25
C ASN A 747 -6.66 6.00 34.41
N ASP A 748 -7.27 4.83 34.48
CA ASP A 748 -8.71 4.64 34.70
C ASP A 748 -8.96 3.46 35.65
N LEU A 749 -8.29 3.49 36.80
CA LEU A 749 -8.47 2.49 37.84
C LEU A 749 -9.32 3.04 38.99
N PRO A 750 -10.31 2.28 39.48
CA PRO A 750 -10.95 2.57 40.75
C PRO A 750 -9.92 2.64 41.90
N PRO A 751 -10.15 3.44 42.97
CA PRO A 751 -9.15 3.68 44.00
C PRO A 751 -8.52 2.43 44.62
N LEU A 752 -9.32 1.38 44.88
CA LEU A 752 -8.81 0.11 45.43
C LEU A 752 -7.87 -0.60 44.44
N LEU A 753 -8.24 -0.67 43.16
CA LEU A 753 -7.42 -1.27 42.09
C LEU A 753 -6.16 -0.46 41.82
N ALA A 754 -6.21 0.87 41.96
CA ALA A 754 -5.04 1.73 41.89
C ALA A 754 -4.04 1.40 43.01
N GLN A 755 -4.51 1.24 44.25
CA GLN A 755 -3.67 0.83 45.39
C GLN A 755 -3.04 -0.55 45.20
N ASP A 756 -3.80 -1.53 44.70
CA ASP A 756 -3.26 -2.85 44.42
C ASP A 756 -2.22 -2.80 43.29
N THR A 757 -2.49 -2.05 42.22
CA THR A 757 -1.52 -1.81 41.15
C THR A 757 -0.25 -1.11 41.67
N ALA A 758 -0.37 -0.19 42.63
CA ALA A 758 0.79 0.47 43.24
C ALA A 758 1.66 -0.51 44.04
N LYS A 759 1.09 -1.55 44.65
CA LYS A 759 1.86 -2.63 45.27
C LYS A 759 2.66 -3.41 44.22
N GLU A 760 2.06 -3.70 43.07
CA GLU A 760 2.76 -4.36 41.96
C GLU A 760 3.92 -3.49 41.44
N VAL A 761 3.71 -2.19 41.29
CA VAL A 761 4.77 -1.23 40.93
C VAL A 761 5.91 -1.24 41.96
N ALA A 762 5.60 -1.32 43.25
CA ALA A 762 6.60 -1.45 44.31
C ALA A 762 7.41 -2.75 44.20
N ILE A 763 6.76 -3.87 43.85
CA ILE A 763 7.42 -5.15 43.58
C ILE A 763 8.36 -5.02 42.38
N PHE A 764 7.91 -4.43 41.27
CA PHE A 764 8.76 -4.24 40.08
C PHE A 764 10.02 -3.45 40.44
N LYS A 765 9.89 -2.35 41.19
CA LYS A 765 11.04 -1.56 41.64
C LYS A 765 11.96 -2.32 42.59
N ALA A 766 11.41 -3.09 43.53
CA ALA A 766 12.21 -3.90 44.47
C ALA A 766 13.10 -4.93 43.76
N HIS A 767 12.70 -5.38 42.55
CA HIS A 767 13.44 -6.30 41.70
C HIS A 767 14.22 -5.59 40.58
N ALA A 768 14.70 -4.37 40.85
CA ALA A 768 15.51 -3.53 39.94
C ALA A 768 14.82 -3.13 38.62
N GLY A 769 13.49 -3.24 38.57
CA GLY A 769 12.67 -2.66 37.51
C GLY A 769 12.63 -1.14 37.60
N LYS A 770 12.31 -0.51 36.47
CA LYS A 770 12.12 0.93 36.28
C LYS A 770 10.69 1.18 35.81
N PRO A 771 9.69 1.13 36.71
CA PRO A 771 8.30 1.34 36.31
C PRO A 771 8.02 2.81 36.01
N LEU A 772 7.50 3.08 34.81
CA LEU A 772 6.99 4.38 34.37
C LEU A 772 5.46 4.28 34.34
N VAL A 773 4.76 5.08 35.16
CA VAL A 773 3.32 4.90 35.36
C VAL A 773 2.54 6.02 34.65
N VAL A 774 1.55 5.66 33.84
CA VAL A 774 0.52 6.57 33.35
C VAL A 774 -0.68 6.47 34.28
N ALA A 775 -1.00 7.54 34.99
CA ALA A 775 -2.02 7.55 36.06
C ALA A 775 -3.06 8.66 35.85
N ALA A 776 -4.19 8.55 36.54
CA ALA A 776 -5.20 9.59 36.55
C ALA A 776 -4.68 10.86 37.23
N LYS A 777 -5.10 12.04 36.74
CA LYS A 777 -4.78 13.31 37.38
C LYS A 777 -5.29 13.33 38.83
N GLY A 778 -4.39 13.65 39.77
CA GLY A 778 -4.65 13.64 41.21
C GLY A 778 -4.29 12.33 41.92
N GLU A 779 -4.02 11.25 41.19
CA GLU A 779 -3.52 10.01 41.80
C GLU A 779 -2.06 10.16 42.20
N THR A 780 -1.72 9.70 43.42
CA THR A 780 -0.39 9.88 44.04
C THR A 780 0.15 8.58 44.64
N CYS A 781 -0.63 7.50 44.68
CA CYS A 781 -0.21 6.23 45.27
C CYS A 781 1.03 5.61 44.59
N PHE A 782 1.33 6.00 43.34
CA PHE A 782 2.48 5.54 42.58
C PHE A 782 3.78 6.32 42.83
N ASP A 783 3.72 7.52 43.41
CA ASP A 783 4.88 8.46 43.46
C ASP A 783 6.07 7.90 44.24
N ALA A 784 5.81 7.10 45.27
CA ALA A 784 6.86 6.50 46.09
C ALA A 784 7.64 5.38 45.35
N TYR A 785 7.04 4.80 44.30
CA TYR A 785 7.51 3.56 43.70
C TYR A 785 7.85 3.69 42.21
N ALA A 786 7.25 4.63 41.48
CA ALA A 786 7.54 4.83 40.06
C ALA A 786 8.88 5.57 39.86
N GLU A 787 9.54 5.33 38.73
CA GLU A 787 10.66 6.16 38.25
C GLU A 787 10.17 7.46 37.60
N ALA A 788 8.94 7.45 37.08
CA ALA A 788 8.20 8.63 36.66
C ALA A 788 6.69 8.34 36.67
N VAL A 789 5.88 9.35 36.97
CA VAL A 789 4.41 9.30 36.89
C VAL A 789 3.93 10.37 35.91
N ILE A 790 3.30 9.95 34.82
CA ILE A 790 2.67 10.82 33.82
C ILE A 790 1.18 10.86 34.14
N ARG A 791 0.67 12.05 34.46
CA ARG A 791 -0.73 12.23 34.90
C ARG A 791 -1.58 12.75 33.77
N VAL A 792 -2.64 12.02 33.43
CA VAL A 792 -3.56 12.40 32.34
C VAL A 792 -4.95 12.73 32.89
N PRO A 793 -5.71 13.65 32.25
CA PRO A 793 -7.10 13.90 32.64
C PRO A 793 -7.97 12.66 32.42
N SER A 794 -9.19 12.69 32.96
CA SER A 794 -10.21 11.70 32.61
C SER A 794 -10.99 12.15 31.38
N ALA A 795 -11.18 11.23 30.42
CA ALA A 795 -12.07 11.42 29.29
C ALA A 795 -13.53 11.10 29.68
N GLY A 796 -13.74 10.11 30.55
CA GLY A 796 -15.06 9.57 30.86
C GLY A 796 -15.62 8.70 29.72
N ALA A 797 -16.86 8.23 29.88
CA ALA A 797 -17.57 7.47 28.83
C ALA A 797 -16.83 6.21 28.31
N GLY A 798 -15.94 5.64 29.13
CA GLY A 798 -15.10 4.49 28.76
C GLY A 798 -13.97 4.82 27.78
N LEU A 799 -13.61 6.10 27.61
CA LEU A 799 -12.63 6.57 26.63
C LEU A 799 -11.25 6.85 27.22
N ASP A 800 -11.06 6.67 28.53
CA ASP A 800 -9.82 7.06 29.22
C ASP A 800 -8.56 6.35 28.66
N PHE A 801 -8.69 5.14 28.13
CA PHE A 801 -7.57 4.44 27.45
C PHE A 801 -7.01 5.20 26.24
N VAL A 802 -7.81 6.08 25.62
CA VAL A 802 -7.36 6.93 24.51
C VAL A 802 -6.24 7.87 24.96
N LEU A 803 -6.38 8.47 26.14
CA LEU A 803 -5.43 9.45 26.66
C LEU A 803 -4.08 8.80 27.04
N ALA A 804 -4.12 7.60 27.60
CA ALA A 804 -2.91 6.80 27.80
C ALA A 804 -2.21 6.44 26.48
N THR A 805 -2.99 6.20 25.42
CA THR A 805 -2.43 5.93 24.09
C THR A 805 -1.72 7.16 23.52
N VAL A 806 -2.24 8.38 23.72
CA VAL A 806 -1.56 9.64 23.35
C VAL A 806 -0.20 9.74 24.05
N VAL A 807 -0.15 9.47 25.37
CA VAL A 807 1.11 9.45 26.12
C VAL A 807 2.09 8.46 25.50
N GLY A 808 1.66 7.23 25.20
CA GLY A 808 2.57 6.23 24.64
C GLY A 808 2.99 6.49 23.19
N HIS A 809 2.17 7.17 22.38
CA HIS A 809 2.56 7.64 21.05
C HIS A 809 3.66 8.71 21.15
N LEU A 810 3.48 9.72 22.00
CA LEU A 810 4.51 10.75 22.27
C LEU A 810 5.79 10.14 22.88
N TRP A 811 5.65 9.27 23.89
CA TRP A 811 6.78 8.61 24.51
C TRP A 811 7.56 7.76 23.51
N GLY A 812 6.86 7.01 22.66
CA GLY A 812 7.48 6.20 21.60
C GLY A 812 8.20 7.02 20.55
N PHE A 813 7.62 8.15 20.14
CA PHE A 813 8.26 9.10 19.23
C PHE A 813 9.55 9.68 19.81
N HIS A 814 9.51 10.18 21.04
CA HIS A 814 10.68 10.77 21.70
C HIS A 814 11.74 9.72 22.06
N ALA A 815 11.32 8.50 22.42
CA ALA A 815 12.22 7.37 22.61
C ALA A 815 12.96 7.02 21.31
N ALA A 816 12.25 6.97 20.17
CA ALA A 816 12.85 6.72 18.87
C ALA A 816 13.82 7.84 18.48
N ARG A 817 13.47 9.11 18.67
CA ARG A 817 14.36 10.26 18.42
C ARG A 817 15.58 10.28 19.33
N ALA A 818 15.43 9.89 20.59
CA ALA A 818 16.56 9.77 21.51
C ALA A 818 17.54 8.69 21.03
N ILE A 819 17.03 7.53 20.58
CA ILE A 819 17.86 6.46 20.02
C ILE A 819 18.49 6.92 18.69
N ASP A 820 17.74 7.54 17.79
CA ASP A 820 18.22 7.98 16.48
C ASP A 820 19.32 9.05 16.56
N ARG A 821 19.21 10.01 17.49
CA ARG A 821 20.25 11.04 17.71
C ARG A 821 21.64 10.43 17.94
N ARG A 822 21.70 9.24 18.55
CA ARG A 822 22.94 8.52 18.84
C ARG A 822 23.52 7.82 17.60
N SER A 823 22.75 7.69 16.52
CA SER A 823 23.25 7.19 15.23
C SER A 823 24.13 8.19 14.48
N GLN A 824 24.03 9.49 14.80
CA GLN A 824 24.73 10.56 14.08
C GLN A 824 26.25 10.44 14.16
N GLY A 825 26.78 9.96 15.29
CA GLY A 825 28.21 9.67 15.45
C GLY A 825 28.69 8.63 14.43
N PHE A 826 27.95 7.54 14.26
CA PHE A 826 28.25 6.50 13.28
C PHE A 826 28.11 6.98 11.83
N ARG A 827 27.13 7.86 11.55
CA ARG A 827 27.01 8.50 10.22
C ARG A 827 28.26 9.32 9.89
N ALA A 828 28.68 10.19 10.81
CA ALA A 828 29.86 11.04 10.62
C ALA A 828 31.14 10.21 10.46
N LEU A 829 31.30 9.14 11.26
CA LEU A 829 32.39 8.17 11.12
C LEU A 829 32.38 7.47 9.77
N GLY A 830 31.20 7.03 9.28
CA GLY A 830 31.05 6.42 7.96
C GLY A 830 31.57 7.33 6.84
N VAL A 831 31.13 8.59 6.83
CA VAL A 831 31.60 9.60 5.86
C VAL A 831 33.11 9.81 5.96
N ALA A 832 33.66 9.91 7.18
CA ALA A 832 35.09 10.11 7.38
C ALA A 832 35.93 8.91 6.88
N ILE A 833 35.46 7.68 7.11
CA ILE A 833 36.12 6.45 6.63
C ILE A 833 36.03 6.35 5.10
N GLU A 834 34.87 6.66 4.50
CA GLU A 834 34.71 6.70 3.04
C GLU A 834 35.66 7.71 2.40
N GLN A 835 35.77 8.91 2.97
CA GLN A 835 36.72 9.90 2.48
C GLN A 835 38.17 9.42 2.61
N ALA A 836 38.54 8.78 3.72
CA ALA A 836 39.88 8.21 3.91
C ALA A 836 40.19 7.01 2.99
N LEU A 837 39.15 6.35 2.45
CA LEU A 837 39.26 5.29 1.47
C LEU A 837 39.56 5.85 0.07
N VAL A 838 39.01 7.02 -0.25
CA VAL A 838 39.27 7.74 -1.52
C VAL A 838 40.61 8.50 -1.46
N GLU A 839 40.90 9.15 -0.34
CA GLU A 839 42.11 9.95 -0.08
C GLU A 839 43.13 9.10 0.70
N SER A 840 44.04 8.44 -0.04
CA SER A 840 44.99 7.47 0.52
C SER A 840 45.99 8.05 1.53
N ASP A 841 46.21 9.37 1.51
CA ASP A 841 47.09 10.13 2.40
C ASP A 841 46.39 10.68 3.66
N ARG A 842 45.06 10.53 3.76
CA ARG A 842 44.29 11.08 4.88
C ARG A 842 44.69 10.46 6.22
N PRO A 843 44.99 11.25 7.28
CA PRO A 843 45.34 10.72 8.60
C PRO A 843 44.19 9.90 9.23
N LEU A 844 44.51 8.76 9.85
CA LEU A 844 43.52 7.92 10.55
C LEU A 844 43.28 8.32 12.00
N ALA A 845 44.18 9.09 12.62
CA ALA A 845 44.06 9.48 14.03
C ALA A 845 42.71 10.15 14.39
N PRO A 846 42.17 11.09 13.59
CA PRO A 846 40.85 11.67 13.87
C PRO A 846 39.71 10.65 13.84
N ILE A 847 39.82 9.62 12.99
CA ILE A 847 38.81 8.54 12.90
C ILE A 847 38.89 7.68 14.17
N ILE A 848 40.10 7.33 14.62
CA ILE A 848 40.32 6.54 15.84
C ILE A 848 39.80 7.29 17.09
N ASP A 849 40.09 8.59 17.20
CA ASP A 849 39.60 9.42 18.31
C ASP A 849 38.08 9.49 18.33
N ALA A 850 37.45 9.63 17.16
CA ALA A 850 35.99 9.62 17.03
C ALA A 850 35.39 8.24 17.40
N ILE A 851 36.03 7.12 17.03
CA ILE A 851 35.61 5.79 17.48
C ILE A 851 35.71 5.68 19.01
N ALA A 852 36.78 6.18 19.62
CA ALA A 852 36.95 6.16 21.08
C ALA A 852 35.89 6.98 21.82
N VAL A 853 35.41 8.09 21.24
CA VAL A 853 34.28 8.86 21.76
C VAL A 853 33.00 8.00 21.79
N GLU A 854 32.70 7.31 20.70
CA GLU A 854 31.51 6.45 20.63
C GLU A 854 31.61 5.26 21.59
N LEU A 855 32.77 4.63 21.73
CA LEU A 855 32.97 3.54 22.70
C LEU A 855 32.77 3.98 24.15
N ARG A 856 33.14 5.23 24.50
CA ARG A 856 32.86 5.79 25.84
C ARG A 856 31.36 5.97 26.07
N ARG A 857 30.63 6.52 25.10
CA ARG A 857 29.16 6.64 25.17
C ARG A 857 28.48 5.28 25.36
N VAL A 858 28.98 4.25 24.67
CA VAL A 858 28.49 2.87 24.87
C VAL A 858 28.77 2.38 26.28
N ALA A 859 29.97 2.62 26.83
CA ALA A 859 30.32 2.22 28.18
C ALA A 859 29.47 2.92 29.26
N ASP A 860 29.02 4.15 29.00
CA ASP A 860 28.11 4.91 29.86
C ASP A 860 26.63 4.46 29.74
N GLY A 861 26.35 3.43 28.92
CA GLY A 861 25.03 2.84 28.72
C GLY A 861 24.13 3.64 27.77
N GLU A 862 24.63 4.67 27.10
CA GLU A 862 23.79 5.54 26.26
C GLU A 862 23.16 4.81 25.07
N GLN A 863 23.70 3.66 24.65
CA GLN A 863 23.30 2.94 23.44
C GLN A 863 22.82 1.50 23.70
N ASP A 864 22.56 1.14 24.97
CA ASP A 864 22.12 -0.20 25.39
C ASP A 864 20.81 -0.65 24.72
N ALA A 865 19.95 0.32 24.39
CA ALA A 865 18.69 0.06 23.73
C ALA A 865 18.83 -0.51 22.31
N ALA A 866 19.92 -0.23 21.61
CA ALA A 866 20.04 -0.50 20.19
C ALA A 866 21.22 -1.41 19.84
N LEU A 867 22.40 -1.19 20.43
CA LEU A 867 23.60 -1.86 19.95
C LEU A 867 23.72 -3.32 20.45
N PRO A 868 24.00 -4.28 19.54
CA PRO A 868 24.36 -5.62 19.94
C PRO A 868 25.82 -5.66 20.45
N PRO A 869 26.13 -6.43 21.51
CA PRO A 869 27.48 -6.53 22.06
C PRO A 869 28.54 -6.90 21.01
N ARG A 870 28.16 -7.74 20.04
CA ARG A 870 29.03 -8.11 18.91
C ARG A 870 29.47 -6.89 18.09
N ALA A 871 28.57 -5.95 17.80
CA ALA A 871 28.92 -4.79 16.96
C ALA A 871 29.83 -3.81 17.72
N VAL A 872 29.64 -3.68 19.03
CA VAL A 872 30.54 -2.91 19.92
C VAL A 872 31.95 -3.53 19.92
N ALA A 873 32.05 -4.85 20.04
CA ALA A 873 33.33 -5.57 19.97
C ALA A 873 34.02 -5.39 18.61
N GLN A 874 33.25 -5.43 17.51
CA GLN A 874 33.77 -5.16 16.16
C GLN A 874 34.29 -3.72 16.03
N LEU A 875 33.61 -2.74 16.62
CA LEU A 875 34.03 -1.33 16.61
C LEU A 875 35.34 -1.13 17.37
N ALA A 876 35.46 -1.73 18.56
CA ALA A 876 36.69 -1.71 19.34
C ALA A 876 37.86 -2.38 18.57
N ALA A 877 37.61 -3.54 17.94
CA ALA A 877 38.61 -4.23 17.14
C ALA A 877 39.05 -3.42 15.91
N LEU A 878 38.13 -2.73 15.24
CA LEU A 878 38.43 -1.82 14.14
C LEU A 878 39.34 -0.68 14.60
N SER A 879 39.04 -0.06 15.75
CA SER A 879 39.87 1.01 16.33
C SER A 879 41.31 0.57 16.54
N VAL A 880 41.51 -0.62 17.10
CA VAL A 880 42.85 -1.19 17.33
C VAL A 880 43.55 -1.47 15.99
N SER A 881 42.83 -2.04 15.03
CA SER A 881 43.39 -2.39 13.71
C SER A 881 43.78 -1.15 12.90
N LEU A 882 43.00 -0.07 12.97
CA LEU A 882 43.31 1.21 12.32
C LEU A 882 44.54 1.88 12.94
N ALA A 883 44.77 1.73 14.24
CA ALA A 883 45.94 2.27 14.92
C ALA A 883 47.26 1.62 14.47
N THR A 884 47.20 0.37 14.01
CA THR A 884 48.35 -0.39 13.49
C THR A 884 48.32 -0.56 11.96
N ALA A 885 47.48 0.21 11.25
CA ALA A 885 47.32 0.08 9.81
C ALA A 885 48.59 0.50 9.05
N ASP A 886 48.91 -0.24 7.99
CA ASP A 886 49.99 0.06 7.06
C ASP A 886 49.46 0.16 5.61
N ALA A 887 50.33 0.49 4.66
CA ALA A 887 49.93 0.64 3.26
C ALA A 887 49.34 -0.64 2.64
N SER A 888 49.66 -1.83 3.17
CA SER A 888 49.22 -3.12 2.61
C SER A 888 47.80 -3.49 3.04
N ASN A 889 47.35 -3.08 4.23
CA ASN A 889 46.07 -3.47 4.80
C ASN A 889 45.05 -2.33 4.95
N ARG A 890 45.49 -1.06 4.83
CA ARG A 890 44.64 0.13 5.01
C ARG A 890 43.33 0.08 4.22
N THR A 891 43.40 -0.20 2.92
CA THR A 891 42.21 -0.21 2.05
C THR A 891 41.18 -1.25 2.51
N ALA A 892 41.64 -2.44 2.88
CA ALA A 892 40.78 -3.52 3.35
C ALA A 892 40.12 -3.16 4.69
N LEU A 893 40.89 -2.57 5.62
CA LEU A 893 40.38 -2.11 6.91
C LEU A 893 39.36 -0.99 6.77
N LEU A 894 39.61 0.01 5.92
CA LEU A 894 38.68 1.09 5.66
C LEU A 894 37.40 0.57 4.99
N SER A 895 37.52 -0.32 4.01
CA SER A 895 36.36 -0.96 3.35
C SER A 895 35.51 -1.74 4.35
N GLY A 896 36.13 -2.53 5.23
CA GLY A 896 35.44 -3.21 6.32
C GLY A 896 34.84 -2.25 7.34
N GLY A 897 35.50 -1.09 7.57
CA GLY A 897 35.02 -0.02 8.42
C GLY A 897 33.76 0.65 7.89
N VAL A 898 33.68 0.91 6.58
CA VAL A 898 32.44 1.44 5.93
C VAL A 898 31.28 0.49 6.18
N GLU A 899 31.48 -0.81 5.94
CA GLU A 899 30.46 -1.82 6.14
C GLU A 899 30.02 -1.95 7.61
N LEU A 900 30.97 -1.85 8.56
CA LEU A 900 30.66 -1.84 9.98
C LEU A 900 29.89 -0.58 10.39
N MET A 901 30.29 0.61 9.91
CA MET A 901 29.59 1.87 10.20
C MET A 901 28.17 1.85 9.66
N ARG A 902 27.97 1.31 8.46
CA ARG A 902 26.65 1.06 7.89
C ARG A 902 25.80 0.21 8.82
N LYS A 903 26.33 -0.93 9.28
CA LYS A 903 25.62 -1.82 10.20
C LYS A 903 25.28 -1.13 11.53
N LEU A 904 26.23 -0.43 12.15
CA LEU A 904 26.01 0.31 13.41
C LEU A 904 24.96 1.41 13.26
N PHE A 905 25.03 2.17 12.17
CA PHE A 905 24.05 3.19 11.84
C PHE A 905 22.67 2.57 11.64
N GLU A 906 22.55 1.45 10.92
CA GLU A 906 21.27 0.79 10.73
C GLU A 906 20.65 0.29 12.04
N GLU A 907 21.46 -0.24 12.97
CA GLU A 907 20.96 -0.69 14.29
C GLU A 907 20.49 0.46 15.19
N THR A 908 21.03 1.67 15.00
CA THR A 908 20.76 2.82 15.88
C THR A 908 19.82 3.85 15.25
N SER A 909 19.73 3.94 13.92
CA SER A 909 18.81 4.85 13.24
C SER A 909 17.36 4.46 13.50
N ARG A 910 16.48 5.45 13.71
CA ARG A 910 15.03 5.29 13.81
C ARG A 910 14.36 6.25 12.81
N PRO A 911 14.07 5.80 11.59
CA PRO A 911 13.38 6.61 10.61
C PRO A 911 11.91 6.75 10.99
N VAL A 912 11.56 7.61 11.96
CA VAL A 912 10.21 7.74 12.59
C VAL A 912 9.03 7.57 11.62
N ASP A 913 9.04 8.23 10.46
CA ASP A 913 7.93 8.20 9.51
C ASP A 913 7.79 6.87 8.76
N THR A 914 8.77 5.97 8.88
CA THR A 914 8.88 4.72 8.15
C THR A 914 9.36 3.57 9.02
N ILE A 915 9.30 2.35 8.49
CA ILE A 915 9.68 1.16 9.27
C ILE A 915 10.78 0.40 8.50
N ARG A 916 11.90 0.12 9.19
CA ARG A 916 13.16 -0.38 8.61
C ARG A 916 12.96 -1.63 7.75
N HIS A 917 12.16 -2.58 8.23
CA HIS A 917 11.91 -3.87 7.58
C HIS A 917 10.42 -4.19 7.54
N GLN A 918 9.60 -3.24 7.09
CA GLN A 918 8.17 -3.51 6.98
C GLN A 918 7.81 -4.12 5.64
N ALA A 919 7.11 -5.25 5.70
CA ALA A 919 6.24 -5.72 4.62
C ALA A 919 4.84 -5.07 4.72
N LYS A 920 4.73 -3.83 5.22
CA LYS A 920 3.43 -3.15 5.27
C LYS A 920 3.10 -2.69 3.88
N THR A 921 2.27 -3.52 3.30
CA THR A 921 1.28 -3.25 2.29
C THR A 921 0.63 -1.86 2.43
N VAL A 922 1.28 -0.83 1.88
CA VAL A 922 0.60 -0.19 0.76
C VAL A 922 0.74 -1.20 -0.36
N THR A 923 -0.19 -2.16 -0.32
CA THR A 923 -0.36 -3.20 -1.31
C THR A 923 0.97 -3.98 -1.60
N VAL A 924 1.42 -4.83 -0.68
CA VAL A 924 2.24 -6.00 -1.07
C VAL A 924 1.32 -7.18 -0.86
N GLY A 925 0.30 -7.24 -1.72
CA GLY A 925 -0.59 -8.38 -1.75
C GLY A 925 0.28 -9.60 -1.95
N ILE A 926 0.45 -10.40 -0.89
CA ILE A 926 0.87 -11.77 -1.06
C ILE A 926 -0.23 -12.36 -1.93
N SER A 927 0.03 -12.52 -3.22
CA SER A 927 -0.83 -13.24 -4.13
C SER A 927 -0.82 -14.68 -3.65
N ARG A 928 -1.71 -14.99 -2.70
CA ARG A 928 -2.26 -16.34 -2.64
C ARG A 928 -3.11 -16.42 -3.90
N PRO A 929 -2.76 -17.24 -4.90
CA PRO A 929 -3.60 -17.35 -6.08
C PRO A 929 -5.02 -17.62 -5.60
N ALA A 930 -5.97 -16.79 -6.03
CA ALA A 930 -7.38 -17.03 -5.76
C ALA A 930 -7.72 -18.39 -6.36
N ARG A 931 -7.83 -19.39 -5.48
CA ARG A 931 -8.13 -20.78 -5.82
C ARG A 931 -9.64 -20.87 -6.08
N GLU A 932 -10.07 -20.54 -7.29
CA GLU A 932 -11.47 -20.62 -7.73
C GLU A 932 -11.69 -21.77 -8.71
N VAL A 933 -12.90 -22.32 -8.73
CA VAL A 933 -13.33 -23.30 -9.74
C VAL A 933 -13.40 -22.60 -11.10
N ALA A 934 -12.88 -23.25 -12.15
CA ALA A 934 -12.87 -22.71 -13.50
C ALA A 934 -14.29 -22.27 -13.93
N PRO A 935 -14.45 -21.05 -14.49
CA PRO A 935 -15.74 -20.58 -14.98
C PRO A 935 -16.41 -21.56 -15.94
N THR A 936 -15.63 -22.27 -16.77
CA THR A 936 -16.14 -23.28 -17.70
C THR A 936 -16.86 -24.44 -16.99
N ILE A 937 -16.37 -24.89 -15.83
CA ILE A 937 -17.06 -25.89 -14.99
C ILE A 937 -18.33 -25.31 -14.40
N LEU A 938 -18.27 -24.11 -13.83
CA LEU A 938 -19.42 -23.46 -13.20
C LEU A 938 -20.54 -23.18 -14.22
N THR A 939 -20.19 -22.71 -15.42
CA THR A 939 -21.14 -22.52 -16.52
C THR A 939 -21.75 -23.84 -16.96
N ALA A 940 -20.96 -24.92 -17.10
CA ALA A 940 -21.49 -26.22 -17.45
C ALA A 940 -22.45 -26.79 -16.40
N LEU A 941 -22.12 -26.65 -15.11
CA LEU A 941 -23.00 -27.07 -14.00
C LEU A 941 -24.30 -26.25 -13.97
N THR A 942 -24.20 -24.94 -14.15
CA THR A 942 -25.36 -24.03 -14.20
C THR A 942 -26.27 -24.39 -15.36
N SER A 943 -25.71 -24.63 -16.55
CA SER A 943 -26.46 -25.06 -17.74
C SER A 943 -27.12 -26.43 -17.58
N LEU A 944 -26.56 -27.30 -16.73
CA LEU A 944 -27.19 -28.57 -16.35
C LEU A 944 -28.28 -28.39 -15.28
N GLY A 945 -28.40 -27.23 -14.64
CA GLY A 945 -29.35 -26.95 -13.57
C GLY A 945 -28.83 -27.28 -12.16
N VAL A 946 -27.51 -27.33 -11.97
CA VAL A 946 -26.86 -27.60 -10.67
C VAL A 946 -26.33 -26.29 -10.09
N SER A 947 -26.81 -25.92 -8.90
CA SER A 947 -26.26 -24.76 -8.16
C SER A 947 -24.87 -25.06 -7.62
N HIS A 948 -23.99 -24.06 -7.60
CA HIS A 948 -22.66 -24.15 -6.96
C HIS A 948 -22.73 -24.36 -5.44
N GLU A 949 -23.87 -24.05 -4.82
CA GLU A 949 -24.17 -24.31 -3.40
C GLU A 949 -24.50 -25.78 -3.14
N ALA A 950 -24.83 -26.55 -4.18
CA ALA A 950 -25.18 -27.96 -4.08
C ALA A 950 -23.96 -28.90 -4.07
N LEU A 951 -22.74 -28.36 -4.05
CA LEU A 951 -21.49 -29.13 -4.08
C LEU A 951 -20.88 -29.21 -2.67
N ALA A 952 -20.36 -30.38 -2.31
CA ALA A 952 -19.59 -30.54 -1.09
C ALA A 952 -18.27 -29.74 -1.15
N GLU A 953 -17.79 -29.24 -0.02
CA GLU A 953 -16.58 -28.41 0.01
C GLU A 953 -15.33 -29.17 -0.45
N ALA A 954 -15.17 -30.44 -0.07
CA ALA A 954 -14.08 -31.29 -0.56
C ALA A 954 -14.12 -31.47 -2.10
N ASP A 955 -15.31 -31.51 -2.67
CA ASP A 955 -15.49 -31.57 -4.12
C ASP A 955 -15.17 -30.21 -4.77
N ARG A 956 -15.46 -29.09 -4.10
CA ARG A 956 -15.08 -27.74 -4.56
C ARG A 956 -13.56 -27.59 -4.64
N GLN A 957 -12.82 -28.03 -3.62
CA GLN A 957 -11.36 -28.01 -3.62
C GLN A 957 -10.77 -28.93 -4.70
N THR A 958 -11.37 -30.11 -4.87
CA THR A 958 -11.02 -31.01 -5.99
C THR A 958 -11.23 -30.35 -7.35
N LEU A 959 -12.34 -29.64 -7.55
CA LEU A 959 -12.61 -28.90 -8.79
C LEU A 959 -11.65 -27.73 -9.00
N ILE A 960 -11.25 -27.02 -7.95
CA ILE A 960 -10.23 -25.96 -8.00
C ILE A 960 -8.89 -26.52 -8.49
N ALA A 961 -8.42 -27.62 -7.90
CA ALA A 961 -7.16 -28.24 -8.31
C ALA A 961 -7.25 -28.75 -9.75
N PHE A 962 -8.36 -29.39 -10.12
CA PHE A 962 -8.65 -29.85 -11.47
C PHE A 962 -8.73 -28.71 -12.49
N SER A 963 -9.25 -27.54 -12.07
CA SER A 963 -9.35 -26.34 -12.92
C SER A 963 -8.01 -25.88 -13.46
N SER A 964 -6.91 -26.14 -12.72
CA SER A 964 -5.57 -25.77 -13.13
C SER A 964 -5.03 -26.57 -14.33
N VAL A 965 -5.64 -27.70 -14.66
CA VAL A 965 -5.24 -28.58 -15.79
C VAL A 965 -6.34 -28.76 -16.84
N LEU A 966 -7.48 -28.08 -16.64
CA LEU A 966 -8.64 -28.11 -17.54
C LEU A 966 -8.45 -27.09 -18.66
N THR A 967 -8.70 -27.51 -19.91
CA THR A 967 -8.74 -26.62 -21.07
C THR A 967 -10.18 -26.25 -21.41
N ASN A 968 -11.12 -27.20 -21.38
CA ASN A 968 -12.51 -26.98 -21.81
C ASN A 968 -13.49 -28.02 -21.21
N VAL A 969 -14.79 -27.67 -21.18
CA VAL A 969 -15.88 -28.61 -20.90
C VAL A 969 -16.72 -28.79 -22.17
N ALA A 970 -16.54 -29.91 -22.87
CA ALA A 970 -17.17 -30.17 -24.16
C ALA A 970 -18.69 -30.46 -24.06
N GLY A 971 -19.18 -30.90 -22.91
CA GLY A 971 -20.60 -31.17 -22.69
C GLY A 971 -20.87 -31.88 -21.37
N GLY A 972 -22.12 -32.30 -21.14
CA GLY A 972 -22.47 -33.01 -19.92
C GLY A 972 -23.90 -33.53 -19.87
N ILE A 973 -24.15 -34.39 -18.89
CA ILE A 973 -25.46 -35.00 -18.62
C ILE A 973 -25.78 -34.86 -17.14
N LEU A 974 -26.98 -34.38 -16.82
CA LEU A 974 -27.54 -34.41 -15.47
C LEU A 974 -28.32 -35.71 -15.28
N TYR A 975 -28.03 -36.42 -14.19
CA TYR A 975 -28.79 -37.57 -13.75
C TYR A 975 -29.55 -37.24 -12.45
N GLY A 976 -30.88 -37.20 -12.55
CA GLY A 976 -31.75 -37.06 -11.39
C GLY A 976 -32.04 -38.40 -10.71
N LEU A 977 -32.24 -38.39 -9.39
CA LEU A 977 -32.67 -39.56 -8.64
C LEU A 977 -34.17 -39.84 -8.83
N LYS A 978 -34.52 -41.09 -9.15
CA LYS A 978 -35.91 -41.56 -9.29
C LYS A 978 -36.38 -42.45 -8.14
N GLY A 979 -35.48 -42.81 -7.23
CA GLY A 979 -35.74 -43.69 -6.08
C GLY A 979 -34.59 -44.64 -5.82
N GLU A 980 -34.82 -45.64 -4.97
CA GLU A 980 -33.88 -46.71 -4.68
C GLU A 980 -34.33 -48.03 -5.34
N GLY A 981 -33.39 -48.74 -5.97
CA GLY A 981 -33.61 -50.06 -6.55
C GLY A 981 -33.50 -51.17 -5.51
N LYS A 982 -33.55 -52.43 -5.96
CA LYS A 982 -33.23 -53.58 -5.09
C LYS A 982 -31.81 -53.38 -4.51
N ASP A 983 -31.67 -53.64 -3.21
CA ASP A 983 -30.42 -53.51 -2.43
C ASP A 983 -29.96 -52.06 -2.14
N GLY A 984 -30.87 -51.07 -2.17
CA GLY A 984 -30.57 -49.67 -1.79
C GLY A 984 -29.71 -48.90 -2.79
N VAL A 985 -29.56 -49.41 -4.03
CA VAL A 985 -28.78 -48.76 -5.07
C VAL A 985 -29.61 -47.64 -5.71
N PRO A 986 -29.10 -46.40 -5.81
CA PRO A 986 -29.86 -45.29 -6.40
C PRO A 986 -30.21 -45.53 -7.87
N VAL A 987 -31.48 -45.28 -8.24
CA VAL A 987 -31.96 -45.33 -9.62
C VAL A 987 -31.85 -43.94 -10.23
N LEU A 988 -31.09 -43.83 -11.32
CA LEU A 988 -30.83 -42.59 -12.03
C LEU A 988 -31.66 -42.51 -13.31
N ALA A 989 -32.16 -41.31 -13.62
CA ALA A 989 -32.70 -40.97 -14.93
C ALA A 989 -31.96 -39.77 -15.53
N ALA A 990 -31.56 -39.84 -16.79
CA ALA A 990 -30.95 -38.71 -17.50
C ALA A 990 -32.01 -37.63 -17.76
N THR A 991 -31.78 -36.39 -17.29
CA THR A 991 -32.77 -35.30 -17.35
C THR A 991 -32.34 -34.20 -18.31
N THR A 992 -31.14 -33.64 -18.11
CA THR A 992 -30.61 -32.50 -18.88
C THR A 992 -29.34 -32.92 -19.60
N ARG A 993 -29.12 -32.39 -20.81
CA ARG A 993 -27.92 -32.63 -21.62
C ARG A 993 -27.45 -31.31 -22.20
N ILE A 994 -26.13 -31.11 -22.26
CA ILE A 994 -25.52 -29.92 -22.85
C ILE A 994 -24.33 -30.32 -23.73
N GLY A 995 -24.04 -29.50 -24.74
CA GLY A 995 -22.84 -29.63 -25.59
C GLY A 995 -22.80 -30.95 -26.35
N VAL A 996 -21.66 -31.65 -26.34
CA VAL A 996 -21.48 -32.92 -27.08
C VAL A 996 -22.41 -34.06 -26.66
N SER A 997 -23.16 -33.89 -25.56
CA SER A 997 -24.14 -34.86 -25.07
C SER A 997 -25.56 -34.59 -25.57
N GLU A 998 -25.84 -33.45 -26.19
CA GLU A 998 -27.16 -33.12 -26.76
C GLU A 998 -27.55 -34.09 -27.88
N GLY A 999 -28.82 -34.48 -27.92
CA GLY A 999 -29.36 -35.41 -28.92
C GLY A 999 -28.88 -36.88 -28.79
N LYS A 1000 -27.99 -37.20 -27.84
CA LYS A 1000 -27.49 -38.57 -27.63
C LYS A 1000 -28.35 -39.37 -26.64
N ALA A 1001 -28.75 -40.57 -27.05
CA ALA A 1001 -29.44 -41.53 -26.18
C ALA A 1001 -28.53 -41.98 -25.02
N SER A 1002 -29.09 -42.08 -23.83
CA SER A 1002 -28.42 -42.58 -22.63
C SER A 1002 -29.08 -43.88 -22.17
N GLY A 1003 -28.27 -44.85 -21.72
CA GLY A 1003 -28.78 -46.05 -21.07
C GLY A 1003 -29.55 -45.81 -19.75
N TYR A 1004 -29.67 -44.55 -19.33
CA TYR A 1004 -30.44 -44.08 -18.17
C TYR A 1004 -31.69 -43.27 -18.58
N ASP A 1005 -32.07 -43.19 -19.86
CA ASP A 1005 -33.27 -42.44 -20.30
C ASP A 1005 -34.58 -43.00 -19.72
N GLY A 1006 -34.69 -44.33 -19.61
CA GLY A 1006 -35.85 -44.99 -19.01
C GLY A 1006 -35.79 -45.15 -17.48
N GLY A 1007 -34.75 -44.62 -16.82
CA GLY A 1007 -34.48 -44.89 -15.41
C GLY A 1007 -33.78 -46.25 -15.21
N ARG A 1008 -32.59 -46.25 -14.60
CA ARG A 1008 -31.81 -47.46 -14.35
C ARG A 1008 -31.01 -47.35 -13.06
N ALA A 1009 -30.86 -48.47 -12.34
CA ALA A 1009 -29.97 -48.54 -11.18
C ALA A 1009 -28.54 -48.13 -11.55
N ALA A 1010 -27.92 -47.27 -10.74
CA ALA A 1010 -26.56 -46.78 -10.99
C ALA A 1010 -25.55 -47.93 -11.00
N THR A 1011 -24.68 -47.96 -12.02
CA THR A 1011 -23.59 -48.92 -12.16
C THR A 1011 -22.23 -48.23 -12.34
N GLY A 1012 -21.14 -48.97 -12.12
CA GLY A 1012 -19.76 -48.51 -12.36
C GLY A 1012 -19.40 -47.21 -11.60
N SER A 1013 -18.73 -46.29 -12.30
CA SER A 1013 -18.27 -45.00 -11.76
C SER A 1013 -19.41 -44.13 -11.22
N LYS A 1014 -20.62 -44.22 -11.81
CA LYS A 1014 -21.81 -43.49 -11.33
C LYS A 1014 -22.27 -44.01 -9.95
N ARG A 1015 -22.30 -45.34 -9.77
CA ARG A 1015 -22.59 -45.96 -8.46
C ARG A 1015 -21.53 -45.59 -7.43
N ARG A 1016 -20.26 -45.56 -7.83
CA ARG A 1016 -19.14 -45.22 -6.95
C ARG A 1016 -19.21 -43.76 -6.48
N ALA A 1017 -19.47 -42.82 -7.38
CA ALA A 1017 -19.61 -41.39 -7.06
C ALA A 1017 -20.75 -41.16 -6.06
N LEU A 1018 -21.92 -41.77 -6.30
CA LEU A 1018 -23.08 -41.65 -5.41
C LEU A 1018 -22.87 -42.32 -4.05
N ARG A 1019 -22.24 -43.51 -4.01
CA ARG A 1019 -21.97 -44.23 -2.75
C ARG A 1019 -20.95 -43.50 -1.88
N LEU A 1020 -19.92 -42.91 -2.50
CA LEU A 1020 -18.87 -42.19 -1.77
C LEU A 1020 -19.24 -40.73 -1.48
N GLY A 1021 -20.23 -40.18 -2.18
CA GLY A 1021 -20.61 -38.77 -2.05
C GLY A 1021 -19.48 -37.81 -2.40
N ARG A 1022 -18.62 -38.17 -3.36
CA ARG A 1022 -17.49 -37.34 -3.83
C ARG A 1022 -17.24 -37.49 -5.32
N ILE A 1023 -16.49 -36.56 -5.89
CA ILE A 1023 -16.11 -36.55 -7.30
C ILE A 1023 -15.36 -37.83 -7.69
N ILE A 1024 -15.69 -38.34 -8.88
CA ILE A 1024 -14.99 -39.46 -9.50
C ILE A 1024 -14.55 -39.06 -10.91
N PHE A 1025 -13.25 -39.21 -11.18
CA PHE A 1025 -12.68 -39.15 -12.52
C PHE A 1025 -12.77 -40.53 -13.18
N SER A 1026 -13.22 -40.58 -14.44
CA SER A 1026 -13.38 -41.84 -15.18
C SER A 1026 -12.97 -41.70 -16.65
N ALA A 1027 -12.25 -42.70 -17.17
CA ALA A 1027 -11.82 -42.75 -18.57
C ALA A 1027 -12.92 -43.15 -19.60
N GLY A 1028 -14.18 -43.24 -19.16
CA GLY A 1028 -15.28 -43.81 -19.93
C GLY A 1028 -15.13 -45.32 -20.24
N ASN A 1029 -16.06 -45.88 -21.02
CA ASN A 1029 -16.05 -47.30 -21.38
C ASN A 1029 -15.04 -47.64 -22.50
N LYS A 1030 -14.60 -46.64 -23.26
CA LYS A 1030 -13.66 -46.76 -24.38
C LYS A 1030 -12.21 -46.37 -24.03
N ALA A 1031 -11.97 -45.99 -22.77
CA ALA A 1031 -10.67 -45.54 -22.24
C ALA A 1031 -10.07 -44.28 -22.90
N ASP A 1032 -10.85 -43.56 -23.71
CA ASP A 1032 -10.49 -42.34 -24.44
C ASP A 1032 -11.29 -41.10 -23.99
N GLU A 1033 -12.23 -41.24 -23.05
CA GLU A 1033 -13.05 -40.12 -22.55
C GLU A 1033 -12.45 -39.54 -21.26
N ASN A 1034 -12.52 -38.23 -21.04
CA ASN A 1034 -12.17 -37.63 -19.74
C ASN A 1034 -13.47 -37.19 -19.04
N LEU A 1035 -14.04 -38.07 -18.22
CA LEU A 1035 -15.29 -37.83 -17.54
C LEU A 1035 -15.06 -37.40 -16.09
N VAL A 1036 -15.77 -36.35 -15.67
CA VAL A 1036 -15.84 -35.92 -14.26
C VAL A 1036 -17.26 -36.13 -13.77
N LEU A 1037 -17.44 -36.99 -12.78
CA LEU A 1037 -18.73 -37.30 -12.17
C LEU A 1037 -18.84 -36.57 -10.83
N ILE A 1038 -19.76 -35.63 -10.73
CA ILE A 1038 -19.91 -34.67 -9.64
C ILE A 1038 -21.26 -34.94 -8.95
N PRO A 1039 -21.28 -35.58 -7.77
CA PRO A 1039 -22.51 -35.69 -6.99
C PRO A 1039 -22.90 -34.30 -6.48
N PHE A 1040 -24.20 -34.03 -6.44
CA PHE A 1040 -24.72 -32.79 -5.85
C PHE A 1040 -25.84 -33.09 -4.86
N PHE A 1041 -26.02 -32.19 -3.92
CA PHE A 1041 -26.80 -32.41 -2.70
C PHE A 1041 -27.95 -31.41 -2.60
N ALA A 1042 -29.03 -31.79 -1.91
CA ALA A 1042 -30.17 -30.92 -1.66
C ALA A 1042 -30.65 -31.05 -0.21
N GLY A 1043 -31.33 -30.00 0.26
CA GLY A 1043 -31.88 -29.95 1.62
C GLY A 1043 -30.84 -29.61 2.69
N ALA A 1044 -31.32 -29.26 3.88
CA ALA A 1044 -30.46 -28.94 5.04
C ALA A 1044 -29.72 -30.18 5.59
N ASP A 1045 -30.15 -31.38 5.20
CA ASP A 1045 -29.58 -32.67 5.61
C ASP A 1045 -28.56 -33.25 4.60
N TRP A 1046 -28.16 -32.46 3.59
CA TRP A 1046 -27.13 -32.83 2.60
C TRP A 1046 -27.36 -34.21 1.98
N ARG A 1047 -28.61 -34.53 1.63
CA ARG A 1047 -28.90 -35.77 0.90
C ARG A 1047 -28.49 -35.62 -0.56
N VAL A 1048 -27.88 -36.67 -1.10
CA VAL A 1048 -27.53 -36.73 -2.53
C VAL A 1048 -28.79 -36.53 -3.34
N ALA A 1049 -28.81 -35.51 -4.19
CA ALA A 1049 -29.94 -35.13 -5.03
C ALA A 1049 -29.81 -35.67 -6.46
N GLY A 1050 -28.58 -35.89 -6.91
CA GLY A 1050 -28.29 -36.44 -8.23
C GLY A 1050 -26.80 -36.45 -8.54
N LEU A 1051 -26.50 -36.63 -9.82
CA LEU A 1051 -25.14 -36.70 -10.34
C LEU A 1051 -25.03 -35.90 -11.64
N ALA A 1052 -24.11 -34.94 -11.70
CA ALA A 1052 -23.70 -34.31 -12.95
C ALA A 1052 -22.50 -35.08 -13.53
N MET A 1053 -22.48 -35.32 -14.83
CA MET A 1053 -21.35 -35.91 -15.54
C MET A 1053 -20.90 -34.96 -16.63
N LEU A 1054 -19.64 -34.51 -16.57
CA LEU A 1054 -19.04 -33.58 -17.53
C LEU A 1054 -18.05 -34.31 -18.44
N HIS A 1055 -18.07 -33.99 -19.74
CA HIS A 1055 -17.03 -34.33 -20.70
C HIS A 1055 -16.01 -33.20 -20.74
N THR A 1056 -14.75 -33.51 -20.44
CA THR A 1056 -13.70 -32.49 -20.25
C THR A 1056 -12.53 -32.68 -21.20
N ASP A 1057 -11.89 -31.58 -21.56
CA ASP A 1057 -10.63 -31.58 -22.31
C ASP A 1057 -9.52 -31.08 -21.39
N LEU A 1058 -8.41 -31.82 -21.32
CA LEU A 1058 -7.28 -31.52 -20.45
C LEU A 1058 -6.11 -30.97 -21.27
N MET A 1059 -5.23 -30.23 -20.59
CA MET A 1059 -3.96 -29.81 -21.18
C MET A 1059 -3.12 -31.05 -21.54
N GLU A 1060 -2.45 -31.00 -22.69
CA GLU A 1060 -1.52 -32.06 -23.11
C GLU A 1060 -0.37 -32.21 -22.12
N GLN A 1061 0.12 -31.07 -21.59
CA GLN A 1061 1.10 -30.98 -20.51
C GLN A 1061 0.80 -29.80 -19.58
N ALA A 1062 1.16 -29.94 -18.30
CA ALA A 1062 1.03 -28.90 -17.27
C ALA A 1062 2.34 -28.74 -16.48
N SER A 1063 2.52 -27.62 -15.78
CA SER A 1063 3.70 -27.40 -14.94
C SER A 1063 3.77 -28.44 -13.80
N LEU A 1064 4.99 -28.69 -13.31
CA LEU A 1064 5.21 -29.56 -12.15
C LEU A 1064 4.36 -29.11 -10.94
N GLN A 1065 4.28 -27.80 -10.69
CA GLN A 1065 3.51 -27.24 -9.58
C GLN A 1065 2.01 -27.56 -9.71
N GLN A 1066 1.42 -27.40 -10.90
CA GLN A 1066 0.02 -27.74 -11.16
C GLN A 1066 -0.24 -29.24 -10.93
N LYS A 1067 0.63 -30.11 -11.46
CA LYS A 1067 0.52 -31.57 -11.30
C LYS A 1067 0.66 -32.01 -9.84
N THR A 1068 1.64 -31.46 -9.11
CA THR A 1068 1.84 -31.75 -7.69
C THR A 1068 0.67 -31.26 -6.83
N ALA A 1069 0.13 -30.07 -7.11
CA ALA A 1069 -1.04 -29.56 -6.42
C ALA A 1069 -2.27 -30.46 -6.66
N LEU A 1070 -2.49 -30.88 -7.91
CA LEU A 1070 -3.54 -31.82 -8.28
C LEU A 1070 -3.41 -33.17 -7.56
N LEU A 1071 -2.22 -33.77 -7.57
CA LEU A 1071 -1.96 -35.05 -6.90
C LEU A 1071 -2.16 -34.98 -5.38
N LYS A 1072 -1.76 -33.87 -4.75
CA LYS A 1072 -1.96 -33.68 -3.30
C LYS A 1072 -3.43 -33.53 -2.94
N GLU A 1073 -4.18 -32.76 -3.72
CA GLU A 1073 -5.63 -32.59 -3.50
C GLU A 1073 -6.38 -33.92 -3.66
N LEU A 1074 -5.99 -34.73 -4.66
CA LEU A 1074 -6.58 -36.05 -4.90
C LEU A 1074 -6.09 -37.14 -3.95
N GLN A 1075 -5.16 -36.82 -3.05
CA GLN A 1075 -4.48 -37.78 -2.17
C GLN A 1075 -3.78 -38.91 -2.92
N LEU A 1076 -3.30 -38.64 -4.15
CA LEU A 1076 -2.60 -39.60 -5.00
C LEU A 1076 -1.08 -39.45 -4.97
N TYR A 1077 -0.57 -38.36 -4.35
CA TYR A 1077 0.86 -38.06 -4.36
C TYR A 1077 1.69 -39.12 -3.65
N GLU A 1078 1.30 -39.49 -2.41
CA GLU A 1078 2.02 -40.50 -1.62
C GLU A 1078 1.90 -41.90 -2.26
N ASP A 1079 0.70 -42.30 -2.70
CA ASP A 1079 0.50 -43.58 -3.39
C ASP A 1079 1.36 -43.70 -4.67
N LEU A 1080 1.53 -42.60 -5.41
CA LEU A 1080 2.39 -42.56 -6.60
C LEU A 1080 3.88 -42.52 -6.22
N PHE A 1081 4.23 -41.84 -5.14
CA PHE A 1081 5.59 -41.77 -4.61
C PHE A 1081 6.08 -43.15 -4.16
N ASP A 1082 5.25 -43.88 -3.41
CA ASP A 1082 5.52 -45.23 -2.93
C ASP A 1082 5.62 -46.21 -4.10
N ALA A 1083 4.64 -46.19 -5.02
CA ALA A 1083 4.67 -47.05 -6.21
C ALA A 1083 5.89 -46.78 -7.11
N TYR A 1084 6.32 -45.52 -7.21
CA TYR A 1084 7.54 -45.14 -7.91
C TYR A 1084 8.76 -45.74 -7.22
N HIS A 1085 8.94 -45.49 -5.91
CA HIS A 1085 10.07 -45.98 -5.13
C HIS A 1085 10.18 -47.51 -5.14
N ASP A 1086 9.06 -48.21 -5.02
CA ASP A 1086 9.01 -49.67 -5.09
C ASP A 1086 9.51 -50.21 -6.44
N ALA A 1087 9.26 -49.49 -7.54
CA ALA A 1087 9.66 -49.91 -8.87
C ALA A 1087 11.11 -49.55 -9.23
N VAL A 1088 11.66 -48.45 -8.70
CA VAL A 1088 13.07 -48.07 -8.90
C VAL A 1088 14.04 -48.75 -7.92
N HIS A 1089 13.55 -49.56 -6.97
CA HIS A 1089 14.37 -50.39 -6.07
C HIS A 1089 15.53 -49.64 -5.37
N GLY A 1090 15.36 -48.35 -5.05
CA GLY A 1090 16.37 -47.53 -4.39
C GLY A 1090 17.44 -46.92 -5.29
N GLU A 1091 17.28 -46.92 -6.62
CA GLU A 1091 18.06 -46.05 -7.52
C GLU A 1091 17.69 -44.58 -7.30
N ASP A 1092 18.70 -43.69 -7.22
CA ASP A 1092 18.53 -42.25 -6.98
C ASP A 1092 17.99 -41.55 -8.24
N ARG A 1093 16.67 -41.66 -8.48
CA ARG A 1093 15.96 -41.05 -9.61
C ARG A 1093 14.99 -39.97 -9.13
N ASP A 1094 15.01 -38.83 -9.82
CA ASP A 1094 14.22 -37.66 -9.46
C ASP A 1094 12.71 -37.87 -9.72
N PHE A 1095 11.95 -38.06 -8.63
CA PHE A 1095 10.49 -38.19 -8.67
C PHE A 1095 9.78 -36.95 -9.23
N ALA A 1096 10.34 -35.75 -9.01
CA ALA A 1096 9.78 -34.52 -9.56
C ALA A 1096 9.93 -34.50 -11.09
N ALA A 1097 11.07 -34.98 -11.61
CA ALA A 1097 11.27 -35.15 -13.05
C ALA A 1097 10.34 -36.21 -13.66
N PHE A 1098 9.99 -37.27 -12.92
CA PHE A 1098 8.97 -38.24 -13.34
C PHE A 1098 7.59 -37.57 -13.47
N ILE A 1099 7.10 -36.90 -12.42
CA ILE A 1099 5.81 -36.19 -12.46
C ILE A 1099 5.78 -35.16 -13.60
N ALA A 1100 6.89 -34.45 -13.83
CA ALA A 1100 6.98 -33.45 -14.90
C ALA A 1100 6.72 -34.05 -16.30
N ARG A 1101 7.07 -35.33 -16.54
CA ARG A 1101 6.90 -36.01 -17.84
C ARG A 1101 5.50 -36.63 -18.04
N VAL A 1102 4.84 -37.05 -16.96
CA VAL A 1102 3.52 -37.69 -17.05
C VAL A 1102 2.44 -36.66 -17.39
N SER A 1103 1.55 -36.96 -18.33
CA SER A 1103 0.46 -36.04 -18.71
C SER A 1103 -0.55 -35.88 -17.57
N PRO A 1104 -1.23 -34.72 -17.43
CA PRO A 1104 -2.30 -34.55 -16.44
C PRO A 1104 -3.41 -35.59 -16.57
N ARG A 1105 -3.70 -36.01 -17.81
CA ARG A 1105 -4.66 -37.07 -18.11
C ARG A 1105 -4.24 -38.39 -17.48
N ASP A 1106 -3.00 -38.82 -17.71
CA ASP A 1106 -2.51 -40.09 -17.18
C ASP A 1106 -2.49 -40.09 -15.65
N LEU A 1107 -2.12 -38.96 -15.02
CA LEU A 1107 -2.17 -38.80 -13.56
C LEU A 1107 -3.59 -38.96 -12.97
N LEU A 1108 -4.62 -38.59 -13.72
CA LEU A 1108 -6.02 -38.66 -13.28
C LEU A 1108 -6.67 -40.01 -13.52
N PHE A 1109 -6.30 -40.71 -14.61
CA PHE A 1109 -7.06 -41.85 -15.10
C PHE A 1109 -6.31 -43.18 -15.11
N ARG A 1110 -4.99 -43.20 -14.85
CA ARG A 1110 -4.19 -44.43 -14.69
C ARG A 1110 -3.85 -44.65 -13.23
N SER A 1111 -3.76 -45.92 -12.82
CA SER A 1111 -3.32 -46.27 -11.47
C SER A 1111 -1.82 -45.98 -11.29
N PRO A 1112 -1.35 -45.69 -10.07
CA PRO A 1112 0.08 -45.55 -9.77
C PRO A 1112 0.95 -46.69 -10.34
N ALA A 1113 0.48 -47.94 -10.21
CA ALA A 1113 1.18 -49.10 -10.73
C ALA A 1113 1.27 -49.13 -12.27
N GLU A 1114 0.29 -48.60 -12.99
CA GLU A 1114 0.33 -48.48 -14.45
C GLU A 1114 1.22 -47.33 -14.91
N LEU A 1115 1.23 -46.21 -14.17
CA LEU A 1115 2.04 -45.03 -14.47
C LEU A 1115 3.54 -45.30 -14.36
N VAL A 1116 3.93 -46.15 -13.41
CA VAL A 1116 5.33 -46.44 -13.14
C VAL A 1116 5.89 -47.54 -14.06
N ARG A 1117 5.03 -48.39 -14.64
CA ARG A 1117 5.43 -49.46 -15.58
C ARG A 1117 5.56 -49.01 -17.05
N GLY A 1118 4.96 -47.88 -17.40
CA GLY A 1118 4.98 -47.32 -18.76
C GLY A 1118 5.99 -46.19 -18.87
#